data_AF-A0A9W4WJS3-F1
#
_entry.id   AF-A0A9W4WJS3-F1
#
_cell.length_a   1.000
_cell.length_b   1.000
_cell.length_c   1.000
_cell.angle_alpha   90.00
_cell.angle_beta   90.00
_cell.angle_gamma   90.00
#
_symmetry.space_group_name_H-M   'P 1'
#
loop_
_entity.id
_entity.type
_entity.pdbx_description
1 polymer ?
#
loop_
_entity_poly.entity_id
_entity_poly.type
_entity_poly.pdbx_seq_one_letter_code
_entity_poly.pdbx_strand_id
1 'polypeptide(L)'
;MKVTEQDLQEVDELVTKLSIQDKTRGKGTKRSVKKNDYVHQLSGIAVSSWKMNEWDYKKGRTPTKIRGLFTRQVENRHEIIIRGYDKFFNVGEMPETTWEHIEMNTVGPYEITVKENGCIIFIGGLPGDHILVTSKHSMGVREDAVAHAIVGEKWLDEHLEKAGKTKQALASFLYENRLTAVAELCDDQFEEHVLPYNTPDRRGLYLHGMNLNTVNLKTWPSEMVANFAKEWGFLPIHYYVKPSITEVKSFINDIRQDGSLEDGIPIEGFVVRTKTISSEQDFFFKVKYDEPYLMYREWREITKALLNKKNPKTTYKLSRHYLEWVREKIKKQPELFKGYQHNHGIFRVRDMFLEYWKNRGGIEGIPIEDNQQYHKTLLVPIGTIGCAKLFSFVHIQNDNIVMKKPRLEFHKIINESFKTRDVVIADRNNHLKYLRRTLIEAVKEIWPKVRIVAIYWNHDRPDDEIFQITSKRIVARGENHQSLTPSDSDYEKVIWRFLEDFEPLDSNNNVDDQFDDVIDLDIANDIKTNLEIVIDRLQGIIGIEKPGEDAINNAIDEIKNYKPSIRKRQSSQSANCAYVGIALDFNIRNFLTEYFKEHSQKDPGIFKELVQRDRIKSTFHVTLINRKELKKGNSELWKKCIAMCGQQVKIYISKIIANAQIMALAVDRFDPENVPYSNKCPHVTVGTISDDVKPVQANSLCESVLRDKNSGNEGHIITLEKGLELTGTIKGFNY
;
A
#
# COMPACT_ATOMS: atom_id res chain seq x y z
N MET A 1 4.96 8.80 -44.83
CA MET A 1 6.17 8.33 -44.11
C MET A 1 6.69 7.08 -44.80
N LYS A 2 8.02 6.93 -44.95
CA LYS A 2 8.66 5.72 -45.50
C LYS A 2 9.80 5.28 -44.56
N VAL A 3 10.06 3.98 -44.51
CA VAL A 3 11.21 3.40 -43.78
C VAL A 3 12.50 3.71 -44.53
N THR A 4 13.53 4.18 -43.82
CA THR A 4 14.85 4.50 -44.40
C THR A 4 15.85 3.36 -44.16
N GLU A 5 17.02 3.40 -44.82
CA GLU A 5 18.08 2.40 -44.56
C GLU A 5 18.62 2.49 -43.13
N GLN A 6 18.70 3.70 -42.57
CA GLN A 6 19.05 3.91 -41.17
C GLN A 6 18.07 3.22 -40.22
N ASP A 7 16.76 3.31 -40.50
CA ASP A 7 15.74 2.64 -39.69
C ASP A 7 15.96 1.11 -39.67
N LEU A 8 16.42 0.52 -40.78
CA LEU A 8 16.71 -0.92 -40.86
C LEU A 8 17.94 -1.31 -40.03
N GLN A 9 18.99 -0.49 -40.05
CA GLN A 9 20.20 -0.73 -39.26
C GLN A 9 19.93 -0.66 -37.74
N GLU A 10 19.08 0.26 -37.30
CA GLU A 10 18.69 0.38 -35.88
C GLU A 10 18.00 -0.89 -35.34
N VAL A 11 17.33 -1.67 -36.20
CA VAL A 11 16.65 -2.92 -35.80
C VAL A 11 17.67 -3.98 -35.36
N ASP A 12 18.78 -4.13 -36.07
CA ASP A 12 19.82 -5.10 -35.71
C ASP A 12 20.46 -4.77 -34.35
N GLU A 13 20.71 -3.49 -34.10
CA GLU A 13 21.22 -3.02 -32.81
C GLU A 13 20.20 -3.29 -31.68
N LEU A 14 18.92 -3.03 -31.92
CA LEU A 14 17.86 -3.29 -30.97
C LEU A 14 17.77 -4.79 -30.63
N VAL A 15 17.75 -5.67 -31.63
CA VAL A 15 17.66 -7.12 -31.42
C VAL A 15 18.89 -7.65 -30.69
N THR A 16 20.07 -7.10 -30.96
CA THR A 16 21.30 -7.42 -30.21
C THR A 16 21.15 -7.03 -28.74
N LYS A 17 20.70 -5.80 -28.44
CA LYS A 17 20.45 -5.34 -27.06
C LYS A 17 19.42 -6.21 -26.34
N LEU A 18 18.32 -6.55 -27.01
CA LEU A 18 17.27 -7.42 -26.48
C LEU A 18 17.79 -8.84 -26.18
N SER A 19 18.58 -9.41 -27.09
CA SER A 19 19.17 -10.74 -26.95
C SER A 19 20.17 -10.83 -25.79
N ILE A 20 20.94 -9.76 -25.56
CA ILE A 20 21.83 -9.66 -24.40
C ILE A 20 20.98 -9.68 -23.12
N GLN A 21 19.95 -8.84 -23.02
CA GLN A 21 19.12 -8.74 -21.82
C GLN A 21 18.28 -9.99 -21.51
N ASP A 22 17.83 -10.74 -22.53
CA ASP A 22 17.14 -12.01 -22.32
C ASP A 22 18.06 -13.07 -21.67
N LYS A 23 19.36 -13.03 -21.99
CA LYS A 23 20.38 -13.95 -21.46
C LYS A 23 20.90 -13.55 -20.07
N THR A 24 20.81 -12.28 -19.67
CA THR A 24 21.29 -11.82 -18.36
C THR A 24 20.40 -12.33 -17.23
N ARG A 25 20.88 -13.32 -16.45
CA ARG A 25 20.32 -13.71 -15.15
C ARG A 25 21.27 -13.24 -14.05
N GLY A 26 20.93 -12.17 -13.34
CA GLY A 26 21.61 -11.87 -12.08
C GLY A 26 21.21 -12.88 -11.00
N LYS A 27 22.11 -13.19 -10.06
CA LYS A 27 21.77 -13.98 -8.86
C LYS A 27 20.65 -13.25 -8.11
N GLY A 28 19.43 -13.77 -8.18
CA GLY A 28 18.25 -13.24 -7.47
C GLY A 28 17.42 -12.18 -8.20
N THR A 29 17.77 -11.74 -9.42
CA THR A 29 16.98 -10.75 -10.17
C THR A 29 16.12 -11.40 -11.27
N LYS A 30 14.85 -10.99 -11.38
CA LYS A 30 13.94 -11.41 -12.47
C LYS A 30 14.45 -10.88 -13.82
N ARG A 31 14.35 -11.66 -14.90
CA ARG A 31 14.69 -11.24 -16.27
C ARG A 31 13.90 -9.99 -16.67
N SER A 32 14.55 -8.96 -17.22
CA SER A 32 13.91 -7.72 -17.71
C SER A 32 13.21 -7.90 -19.05
N VAL A 33 13.76 -8.77 -19.90
CA VAL A 33 13.28 -9.11 -21.24
C VAL A 33 13.09 -10.64 -21.31
N LYS A 34 12.03 -11.07 -22.00
CA LYS A 34 11.77 -12.48 -22.33
C LYS A 34 11.51 -12.62 -23.82
N LYS A 35 12.34 -13.41 -24.50
CA LYS A 35 12.11 -13.88 -25.87
C LYS A 35 11.19 -15.12 -25.87
N ASN A 36 10.22 -15.16 -26.77
CA ASN A 36 9.46 -16.38 -27.07
C ASN A 36 9.43 -16.57 -28.59
N ASP A 37 9.85 -17.73 -29.06
CA ASP A 37 9.91 -18.05 -30.48
C ASP A 37 8.66 -18.82 -30.92
N TYR A 38 8.17 -18.50 -32.11
CA TYR A 38 6.98 -19.07 -32.73
C TYR A 38 7.29 -19.39 -34.19
N VAL A 39 6.50 -20.29 -34.78
CA VAL A 39 6.52 -20.57 -36.22
C VAL A 39 5.13 -20.27 -36.76
N HIS A 40 5.06 -19.42 -37.78
CA HIS A 40 3.81 -19.14 -38.48
C HIS A 40 3.41 -20.38 -39.30
N GLN A 41 2.28 -21.00 -38.95
CA GLN A 41 1.90 -22.32 -39.45
C GLN A 41 1.76 -22.38 -40.98
N LEU A 42 1.18 -21.35 -41.61
CA LEU A 42 0.92 -21.36 -43.05
C LEU A 42 2.18 -21.10 -43.88
N SER A 43 3.12 -20.29 -43.38
CA SER A 43 4.32 -19.89 -44.14
C SER A 43 5.60 -20.60 -43.71
N GLY A 44 5.60 -21.28 -42.56
CA GLY A 44 6.79 -21.85 -41.93
C GLY A 44 7.79 -20.81 -41.39
N ILE A 45 7.47 -19.52 -41.44
CA ILE A 45 8.39 -18.45 -41.05
C ILE A 45 8.51 -18.38 -39.53
N ALA A 46 9.75 -18.38 -39.03
CA ALA A 46 10.06 -18.19 -37.62
C ALA A 46 9.92 -16.72 -37.19
N VAL A 47 9.31 -16.52 -36.03
CA VAL A 47 9.01 -15.20 -35.45
C VAL A 47 9.36 -15.20 -33.98
N SER A 48 10.02 -14.14 -33.51
CA SER A 48 10.38 -13.92 -32.11
C SER A 48 9.55 -12.81 -31.49
N SER A 49 8.82 -13.10 -30.42
CA SER A 49 8.14 -12.10 -29.59
C SER A 49 9.02 -11.66 -28.43
N TRP A 50 9.12 -10.35 -28.22
CA TRP A 50 9.89 -9.74 -27.14
C TRP A 50 8.95 -9.13 -26.10
N LYS A 51 9.02 -9.65 -24.87
CA LYS A 51 8.22 -9.19 -23.74
C LYS A 51 9.10 -8.56 -22.67
N MET A 52 8.83 -7.30 -22.35
CA MET A 52 9.44 -6.58 -21.25
C MET A 52 8.56 -6.63 -20.00
N ASN A 53 9.15 -6.46 -18.81
CA ASN A 53 8.37 -6.28 -17.59
C ASN A 53 7.72 -4.88 -17.54
N GLU A 54 6.44 -4.84 -17.13
CA GLU A 54 5.65 -3.59 -17.12
C GLU A 54 6.23 -2.51 -16.19
N TRP A 55 6.82 -2.90 -15.04
CA TRP A 55 7.42 -1.95 -14.10
C TRP A 55 8.76 -1.36 -14.57
N ASP A 56 9.45 -2.04 -15.50
CA ASP A 56 10.77 -1.59 -15.98
C ASP A 56 10.63 -0.41 -16.96
N TYR A 57 9.49 -0.28 -17.65
CA TYR A 57 9.21 0.90 -18.48
C TYR A 57 9.15 2.17 -17.62
N LYS A 58 8.46 2.14 -16.47
CA LYS A 58 8.40 3.28 -15.53
C LYS A 58 9.75 3.68 -14.95
N LYS A 59 10.69 2.73 -14.90
CA LYS A 59 12.03 2.98 -14.36
C LYS A 59 13.03 3.38 -15.45
N GLY A 60 12.61 3.47 -16.71
CA GLY A 60 13.50 3.70 -17.85
C GLY A 60 14.56 2.61 -18.05
N ARG A 61 14.28 1.38 -17.62
CA ARG A 61 15.25 0.26 -17.64
C ARG A 61 15.09 -0.68 -18.84
N THR A 62 14.05 -0.48 -19.65
CA THR A 62 13.82 -1.31 -20.84
C THR A 62 14.73 -0.88 -21.99
N PRO A 63 15.20 -1.81 -22.83
CA PRO A 63 16.07 -1.50 -23.97
C PRO A 63 15.31 -0.79 -25.11
N THR A 64 13.98 -0.81 -25.06
CA THR A 64 13.08 -0.10 -25.97
C THR A 64 11.78 0.25 -25.24
N LYS A 65 11.06 1.24 -25.76
CA LYS A 65 9.71 1.61 -25.32
C LYS A 65 8.61 0.81 -26.02
N ILE A 66 8.91 0.08 -27.10
CA ILE A 66 7.92 -0.64 -27.92
C ILE A 66 7.19 -1.70 -27.08
N ARG A 67 5.86 -1.64 -27.05
CA ARG A 67 5.01 -2.61 -26.35
C ARG A 67 4.21 -3.45 -27.34
N GLY A 68 4.68 -4.68 -27.54
CA GLY A 68 4.17 -5.58 -28.58
C GLY A 68 5.13 -5.59 -29.75
N LEU A 69 6.24 -6.32 -29.59
CA LEU A 69 7.33 -6.34 -30.55
C LEU A 69 7.53 -7.77 -31.04
N PHE A 70 7.43 -7.97 -32.35
CA PHE A 70 7.79 -9.22 -33.00
C PHE A 70 8.77 -8.96 -34.12
N THR A 71 9.82 -9.77 -34.14
CA THR A 71 10.90 -9.69 -35.13
C THR A 71 11.07 -11.02 -35.83
N ARG A 72 11.66 -11.00 -37.01
CA ARG A 72 12.20 -12.19 -37.65
C ARG A 72 13.61 -11.93 -38.16
N GLN A 73 14.33 -13.01 -38.40
CA GLN A 73 15.63 -12.97 -39.04
C GLN A 73 15.46 -13.25 -40.54
N VAL A 74 16.11 -12.42 -41.36
CA VAL A 74 16.19 -12.58 -42.81
C VAL A 74 17.67 -12.58 -43.15
N GLU A 75 18.19 -13.76 -43.55
CA GLU A 75 19.63 -13.98 -43.73
C GLU A 75 20.43 -13.54 -42.48
N ASN A 76 21.25 -12.50 -42.60
CA ASN A 76 22.08 -11.95 -41.53
C ASN A 76 21.51 -10.67 -40.90
N ARG A 77 20.28 -10.28 -41.24
CA ARG A 77 19.61 -9.07 -40.78
C ARG A 77 18.35 -9.41 -39.99
N HIS A 78 17.93 -8.51 -39.11
CA HIS A 78 16.66 -8.60 -38.44
C HIS A 78 15.68 -7.57 -38.98
N GLU A 79 14.41 -7.92 -38.97
CA GLU A 79 13.35 -6.96 -39.23
C GLU A 79 12.23 -7.07 -38.20
N ILE A 80 11.59 -5.93 -37.96
CA ILE A 80 10.36 -5.85 -37.18
C ILE A 80 9.20 -6.18 -38.11
N ILE A 81 8.35 -7.12 -37.70
CA ILE A 81 7.13 -7.49 -38.45
C ILE A 81 5.87 -7.05 -37.73
N ILE A 82 5.95 -6.89 -36.40
CA ILE A 82 4.91 -6.29 -35.57
C ILE A 82 5.55 -5.27 -34.63
N ARG A 83 5.05 -4.03 -34.71
CA ARG A 83 5.46 -2.89 -33.90
C ARG A 83 4.24 -2.25 -33.25
N GLY A 84 3.93 -2.65 -32.03
CA GLY A 84 2.94 -1.95 -31.19
C GLY A 84 3.40 -0.55 -30.81
N TYR A 85 2.56 0.23 -30.13
CA TYR A 85 2.96 1.57 -29.69
C TYR A 85 4.10 1.53 -28.66
N ASP A 86 4.72 2.69 -28.44
CA ASP A 86 5.51 2.88 -27.24
C ASP A 86 4.62 2.76 -26.00
N LYS A 87 5.19 2.30 -24.89
CA LYS A 87 4.47 2.29 -23.61
C LYS A 87 4.17 3.73 -23.21
N PHE A 88 2.88 4.08 -23.21
CA PHE A 88 2.38 5.37 -22.72
C PHE A 88 1.65 5.24 -21.37
N PHE A 89 1.66 6.32 -20.62
CA PHE A 89 1.24 6.40 -19.23
C PHE A 89 0.05 7.33 -19.04
N ASN A 90 -0.68 7.15 -17.93
CA ASN A 90 -1.76 8.03 -17.55
C ASN A 90 -1.19 9.40 -17.17
N VAL A 91 -1.97 10.47 -17.32
CA VAL A 91 -1.60 11.77 -16.76
C VAL A 91 -1.26 11.62 -15.26
N GLY A 92 -0.15 12.23 -14.85
CA GLY A 92 0.38 12.18 -13.49
C GLY A 92 1.08 10.86 -13.09
N GLU A 93 1.11 9.84 -13.96
CA GLU A 93 1.74 8.54 -13.64
C GLU A 93 3.27 8.58 -13.73
N MET A 94 3.81 9.48 -14.55
CA MET A 94 5.24 9.68 -14.83
C MET A 94 5.57 11.18 -14.91
N PRO A 95 6.81 11.62 -14.63
CA PRO A 95 7.22 13.02 -14.74
C PRO A 95 6.91 13.65 -16.11
N GLU A 96 7.10 12.90 -17.20
CA GLU A 96 6.81 13.37 -18.56
C GLU A 96 5.32 13.46 -18.90
N THR A 97 4.45 12.94 -18.02
CA THR A 97 2.99 12.94 -18.18
C THR A 97 2.26 13.83 -17.18
N THR A 98 2.96 14.69 -16.43
CA THR A 98 2.28 15.75 -15.67
C THR A 98 1.73 16.80 -16.63
N TRP A 99 0.67 17.50 -16.24
CA TRP A 99 0.07 18.51 -17.12
C TRP A 99 1.05 19.62 -17.48
N GLU A 100 1.89 20.02 -16.52
CA GLU A 100 2.91 21.05 -16.69
C GLU A 100 3.96 20.59 -17.71
N HIS A 101 4.42 19.34 -17.60
CA HIS A 101 5.41 18.81 -18.53
C HIS A 101 4.84 18.69 -19.95
N ILE A 102 3.61 18.18 -20.09
CA ILE A 102 2.94 18.05 -21.39
C ILE A 102 2.79 19.44 -22.03
N GLU A 103 2.33 20.42 -21.28
CA GLU A 103 2.11 21.79 -21.77
C GLU A 103 3.41 22.48 -22.19
N MET A 104 4.52 22.24 -21.48
CA MET A 104 5.82 22.84 -21.80
C MET A 104 6.59 22.11 -22.91
N ASN A 105 6.34 20.82 -23.14
CA ASN A 105 7.22 19.98 -23.97
C ASN A 105 6.52 19.31 -25.16
N THR A 106 5.21 19.50 -25.34
CA THR A 106 4.46 18.93 -26.47
C THR A 106 3.76 19.99 -27.30
N VAL A 107 3.45 19.67 -28.55
CA VAL A 107 2.88 20.61 -29.52
C VAL A 107 1.71 20.01 -30.27
N GLY A 108 0.70 20.83 -30.54
CA GLY A 108 -0.45 20.44 -31.33
C GLY A 108 -0.12 20.22 -32.82
N PRO A 109 -1.08 19.71 -33.60
CA PRO A 109 -2.43 19.33 -33.15
C PRO A 109 -2.41 18.11 -32.22
N TYR A 110 -3.31 18.10 -31.25
CA TYR A 110 -3.55 17.00 -30.32
C TYR A 110 -4.69 16.14 -30.84
N GLU A 111 -4.41 14.89 -31.20
CA GLU A 111 -5.43 13.92 -31.61
C GLU A 111 -5.93 13.16 -30.38
N ILE A 112 -7.19 13.35 -30.03
CA ILE A 112 -7.84 12.72 -28.89
C ILE A 112 -8.64 11.53 -29.41
N THR A 113 -8.15 10.32 -29.19
CA THR A 113 -8.80 9.08 -29.64
C THR A 113 -9.53 8.39 -28.50
N VAL A 114 -10.77 7.95 -28.75
CA VAL A 114 -11.54 7.17 -27.77
C VAL A 114 -10.76 5.93 -27.38
N LYS A 115 -10.68 5.67 -26.07
CA LYS A 115 -10.00 4.48 -25.56
C LYS A 115 -11.01 3.33 -25.42
N GLU A 116 -11.14 2.53 -26.48
CA GLU A 116 -11.94 1.30 -26.45
C GLU A 116 -11.47 0.33 -25.35
N ASN A 117 -12.40 -0.52 -24.92
CA ASN A 117 -12.26 -1.41 -23.76
C ASN A 117 -12.25 -2.88 -24.19
N GLY A 118 -11.16 -3.30 -24.83
CA GLY A 118 -11.03 -4.65 -25.34
C GLY A 118 -9.65 -5.25 -25.11
N CYS A 119 -9.21 -6.01 -26.09
CA CYS A 119 -7.88 -6.57 -26.12
C CYS A 119 -7.13 -6.24 -27.42
N ILE A 120 -5.92 -5.70 -27.28
CA ILE A 120 -5.11 -5.29 -28.43
C ILE A 120 -4.74 -6.48 -29.34
N ILE A 121 -4.96 -6.28 -30.63
CA ILE A 121 -4.60 -7.15 -31.73
C ILE A 121 -3.65 -6.39 -32.65
N PHE A 122 -2.53 -7.03 -33.01
CA PHE A 122 -1.63 -6.53 -34.03
C PHE A 122 -1.73 -7.38 -35.29
N ILE A 123 -1.76 -6.71 -36.43
CA ILE A 123 -1.88 -7.32 -37.74
C ILE A 123 -0.71 -6.80 -38.58
N GLY A 124 0.10 -7.74 -39.09
CA GLY A 124 1.24 -7.45 -39.95
C GLY A 124 1.25 -8.38 -41.15
N GLY A 125 2.08 -8.05 -42.14
CA GLY A 125 2.32 -8.90 -43.30
C GLY A 125 3.63 -9.67 -43.20
N LEU A 126 3.65 -10.87 -43.76
CA LEU A 126 4.82 -11.70 -44.02
C LEU A 126 4.98 -11.88 -45.55
N PRO A 127 6.18 -12.21 -46.07
CA PRO A 127 6.36 -12.53 -47.49
C PRO A 127 5.45 -13.65 -47.95
N GLY A 128 5.08 -13.64 -49.23
CA GLY A 128 4.15 -14.62 -49.81
C GLY A 128 2.69 -14.35 -49.43
N ASP A 129 2.36 -13.08 -49.19
CA ASP A 129 0.99 -12.61 -48.90
C ASP A 129 0.36 -13.28 -47.68
N HIS A 130 1.20 -13.62 -46.70
CA HIS A 130 0.77 -14.26 -45.47
C HIS A 130 0.49 -13.21 -44.39
N ILE A 131 -0.73 -13.19 -43.85
CA ILE A 131 -1.06 -12.33 -42.72
C ILE A 131 -0.47 -12.90 -41.43
N LEU A 132 -0.05 -12.02 -40.52
CA LEU A 132 0.31 -12.37 -39.16
C LEU A 132 -0.60 -11.62 -38.19
N VAL A 133 -1.44 -12.35 -37.46
CA VAL A 133 -2.29 -11.80 -36.40
C VAL A 133 -1.75 -12.23 -35.03
N THR A 134 -1.54 -11.26 -34.15
CA THR A 134 -1.00 -11.52 -32.80
C THR A 134 -1.81 -10.77 -31.75
N SER A 135 -1.84 -11.31 -30.53
CA SER A 135 -2.16 -10.49 -29.36
C SER A 135 -0.89 -9.84 -28.84
N LYS A 136 -0.96 -9.14 -27.71
CA LYS A 136 0.15 -8.34 -27.18
C LYS A 136 1.53 -9.02 -27.17
N HIS A 137 1.61 -10.31 -26.84
CA HIS A 137 2.88 -11.05 -26.69
C HIS A 137 2.82 -12.50 -27.19
N SER A 138 1.76 -12.89 -27.90
CA SER A 138 1.56 -14.27 -28.31
C SER A 138 0.82 -14.38 -29.64
N MET A 139 1.09 -15.47 -30.34
CA MET A 139 0.40 -15.90 -31.55
C MET A 139 0.01 -17.38 -31.44
N GLY A 140 -0.99 -17.80 -32.21
CA GLY A 140 -1.41 -19.21 -32.31
C GLY A 140 -2.26 -19.72 -31.15
N VAL A 141 -2.50 -21.04 -31.16
CA VAL A 141 -3.38 -21.77 -30.23
C VAL A 141 -2.73 -21.91 -28.85
N ARG A 142 -3.52 -21.74 -27.78
CA ARG A 142 -3.13 -22.11 -26.41
C ARG A 142 -3.88 -23.39 -26.02
N GLU A 143 -3.24 -24.25 -25.21
CA GLU A 143 -3.82 -25.54 -24.79
C GLU A 143 -5.12 -25.37 -23.99
N ASP A 144 -5.28 -24.28 -23.23
CA ASP A 144 -6.36 -24.13 -22.24
C ASP A 144 -7.45 -23.10 -22.58
N ALA A 145 -7.29 -22.31 -23.66
CA ALA A 145 -8.26 -21.27 -24.04
C ALA A 145 -8.08 -20.83 -25.50
N VAL A 146 -9.16 -20.33 -26.12
CA VAL A 146 -9.07 -19.70 -27.44
C VAL A 146 -8.20 -18.45 -27.33
N ALA A 147 -7.09 -18.42 -28.07
CA ALA A 147 -6.18 -17.30 -28.04
C ALA A 147 -6.83 -16.06 -28.67
N HIS A 148 -6.63 -14.88 -28.07
CA HIS A 148 -7.17 -13.63 -28.59
C HIS A 148 -6.76 -13.37 -30.06
N ALA A 149 -5.56 -13.81 -30.45
CA ALA A 149 -5.09 -13.70 -31.82
C ALA A 149 -5.98 -14.46 -32.82
N ILE A 150 -6.53 -15.62 -32.44
CA ILE A 150 -7.41 -16.44 -33.28
C ILE A 150 -8.76 -15.75 -33.46
N VAL A 151 -9.32 -15.20 -32.36
CA VAL A 151 -10.59 -14.45 -32.43
C VAL A 151 -10.42 -13.16 -33.21
N GLY A 152 -9.29 -12.46 -33.02
CA GLY A 152 -8.93 -11.30 -33.83
C GLY A 152 -8.81 -11.66 -35.32
N GLU A 153 -8.19 -12.79 -35.66
CA GLU A 153 -8.09 -13.23 -37.04
C GLU A 153 -9.45 -13.59 -37.65
N LYS A 154 -10.33 -14.23 -36.88
CA LYS A 154 -11.71 -14.51 -37.31
C LYS A 154 -12.47 -13.21 -37.61
N TRP A 155 -12.40 -12.22 -36.71
CA TRP A 155 -13.02 -10.92 -36.96
C TRP A 155 -12.41 -10.21 -38.15
N LEU A 156 -11.09 -10.33 -38.36
CA LEU A 156 -10.43 -9.80 -39.55
C LEU A 156 -11.01 -10.40 -40.83
N ASP A 157 -11.25 -11.72 -40.87
CA ASP A 157 -11.90 -12.38 -42.00
C ASP A 157 -13.30 -11.79 -42.26
N GLU A 158 -14.11 -11.64 -41.22
CA GLU A 158 -15.47 -11.06 -41.33
C GLU A 158 -15.46 -9.60 -41.81
N HIS A 159 -14.52 -8.77 -41.35
CA HIS A 159 -14.39 -7.38 -41.78
C HIS A 159 -13.95 -7.26 -43.23
N LEU A 160 -12.97 -8.06 -43.65
CA LEU A 160 -12.47 -8.06 -45.03
C LEU A 160 -13.51 -8.58 -46.02
N GLU A 161 -14.25 -9.63 -45.66
CA GLU A 161 -15.35 -10.16 -46.48
C GLU A 161 -16.43 -9.09 -46.70
N LYS A 162 -16.84 -8.39 -45.64
CA LYS A 162 -17.81 -7.27 -45.73
C LYS A 162 -17.33 -6.13 -46.63
N ALA A 163 -16.02 -5.89 -46.66
CA ALA A 163 -15.41 -4.86 -47.51
C ALA A 163 -15.08 -5.34 -48.94
N GLY A 164 -15.31 -6.62 -49.26
CA GLY A 164 -14.91 -7.19 -50.56
C GLY A 164 -13.39 -7.23 -50.77
N LYS A 165 -12.62 -7.29 -49.69
CA LYS A 165 -11.15 -7.33 -49.68
C LYS A 165 -10.66 -8.73 -49.28
N THR A 166 -9.39 -9.04 -49.55
CA THR A 166 -8.79 -10.33 -49.20
C THR A 166 -7.70 -10.18 -48.14
N LYS A 167 -7.52 -11.23 -47.33
CA LYS A 167 -6.47 -11.33 -46.32
C LYS A 167 -5.07 -11.23 -46.95
N GLN A 168 -4.89 -11.81 -48.14
CA GLN A 168 -3.66 -11.73 -48.91
C GLN A 168 -3.34 -10.29 -49.32
N ALA A 169 -4.32 -9.55 -49.87
CA ALA A 169 -4.11 -8.16 -50.27
C ALA A 169 -3.73 -7.26 -49.08
N LEU A 170 -4.36 -7.48 -47.91
CA LEU A 170 -3.98 -6.76 -46.69
C LEU A 170 -2.55 -7.13 -46.25
N ALA A 171 -2.19 -8.41 -46.30
CA ALA A 171 -0.86 -8.88 -45.95
C ALA A 171 0.22 -8.27 -46.85
N SER A 172 0.03 -8.28 -48.17
CA SER A 172 0.95 -7.65 -49.13
C SER A 172 1.09 -6.16 -48.82
N PHE A 173 -0.03 -5.46 -48.63
CA PHE A 173 -0.03 -4.03 -48.31
C PHE A 173 0.78 -3.72 -47.04
N LEU A 174 0.53 -4.44 -45.95
CA LEU A 174 1.22 -4.22 -44.68
C LEU A 174 2.71 -4.58 -44.77
N TYR A 175 3.05 -5.65 -45.50
CA TYR A 175 4.43 -6.08 -45.67
C TYR A 175 5.23 -5.09 -46.53
N GLU A 176 4.74 -4.73 -47.71
CA GLU A 176 5.40 -3.82 -48.66
C GLU A 176 5.62 -2.43 -48.07
N ASN A 177 4.66 -1.95 -47.28
CA ASN A 177 4.75 -0.64 -46.63
C ASN A 177 5.43 -0.68 -45.25
N ARG A 178 5.84 -1.87 -44.78
CA ARG A 178 6.42 -2.11 -43.45
C ARG A 178 5.56 -1.52 -42.33
N LEU A 179 4.29 -1.86 -42.32
CA LEU A 179 3.29 -1.37 -41.39
C LEU A 179 2.78 -2.47 -40.47
N THR A 180 2.41 -2.07 -39.26
CA THR A 180 1.59 -2.83 -38.33
C THR A 180 0.26 -2.12 -38.13
N ALA A 181 -0.84 -2.77 -38.50
CA ALA A 181 -2.17 -2.35 -38.11
C ALA A 181 -2.41 -2.72 -36.64
N VAL A 182 -2.89 -1.76 -35.86
CA VAL A 182 -3.15 -1.91 -34.43
C VAL A 182 -4.64 -1.71 -34.17
N ALA A 183 -5.30 -2.76 -33.72
CA ALA A 183 -6.72 -2.76 -33.42
C ALA A 183 -7.01 -3.19 -31.98
N GLU A 184 -8.15 -2.76 -31.46
CA GLU A 184 -8.70 -3.27 -30.21
C GLU A 184 -9.83 -4.23 -30.56
N LEU A 185 -9.74 -5.48 -30.12
CA LEU A 185 -10.81 -6.46 -30.24
C LEU A 185 -11.81 -6.25 -29.11
N CYS A 186 -13.03 -5.86 -29.49
CA CYS A 186 -14.14 -5.61 -28.59
C CYS A 186 -15.28 -6.58 -28.92
N ASP A 187 -15.43 -7.63 -28.12
CA ASP A 187 -16.45 -8.67 -28.34
C ASP A 187 -16.81 -9.35 -27.01
N ASP A 188 -17.88 -8.90 -26.39
CA ASP A 188 -18.35 -9.44 -25.11
C ASP A 188 -18.84 -10.89 -25.19
N GLN A 189 -19.14 -11.41 -26.39
CA GLN A 189 -19.44 -12.85 -26.55
C GLN A 189 -18.18 -13.69 -26.40
N PHE A 190 -17.02 -13.13 -26.75
CA PHE A 190 -15.72 -13.76 -26.56
C PHE A 190 -15.16 -13.51 -25.16
N GLU A 191 -15.08 -12.25 -24.73
CA GLU A 191 -14.51 -11.86 -23.43
C GLU A 191 -15.12 -10.53 -22.96
N GLU A 192 -15.86 -10.56 -21.84
CA GLU A 192 -16.40 -9.34 -21.22
C GLU A 192 -15.26 -8.57 -20.51
N HIS A 193 -15.12 -7.28 -20.79
CA HIS A 193 -14.13 -6.44 -20.12
C HIS A 193 -14.70 -5.68 -18.92
N VAL A 194 -14.93 -4.37 -19.06
CA VAL A 194 -15.51 -3.49 -18.02
C VAL A 194 -16.71 -2.75 -18.59
N LEU A 195 -16.62 -2.29 -19.84
CA LEU A 195 -17.72 -1.63 -20.54
C LEU A 195 -18.36 -2.58 -21.55
N PRO A 196 -19.69 -2.58 -21.66
CA PRO A 196 -20.38 -3.50 -22.55
C PRO A 196 -20.49 -2.98 -24.00
N TYR A 197 -20.32 -3.89 -24.94
CA TYR A 197 -20.58 -3.82 -26.38
C TYR A 197 -21.90 -4.54 -26.69
N ASN A 198 -23.00 -3.87 -26.33
CA ASN A 198 -24.35 -4.43 -26.29
C ASN A 198 -24.97 -4.73 -27.66
N THR A 199 -24.49 -4.09 -28.73
CA THR A 199 -25.08 -4.23 -30.06
C THR A 199 -24.12 -4.97 -31.01
N PRO A 200 -24.61 -5.88 -31.88
CA PRO A 200 -23.75 -6.69 -32.75
C PRO A 200 -22.85 -5.89 -33.70
N ASP A 201 -23.31 -4.72 -34.14
CA ASP A 201 -22.60 -3.79 -35.02
C ASP A 201 -21.41 -3.09 -34.35
N ARG A 202 -21.36 -3.10 -33.01
CA ARG A 202 -20.26 -2.56 -32.21
C ARG A 202 -19.24 -3.60 -31.80
N ARG A 203 -19.37 -4.85 -32.26
CA ARG A 203 -18.40 -5.91 -31.97
C ARG A 203 -17.45 -6.07 -33.13
N GLY A 204 -16.17 -6.26 -32.82
CA GLY A 204 -15.13 -6.50 -33.82
C GLY A 204 -13.83 -5.80 -33.50
N LEU A 205 -13.10 -5.44 -34.57
CA LEU A 205 -11.78 -4.85 -34.50
C LEU A 205 -11.88 -3.35 -34.74
N TYR A 206 -11.69 -2.58 -33.68
CA TYR A 206 -11.58 -1.13 -33.74
C TYR A 206 -10.16 -0.75 -34.13
N LEU A 207 -9.94 -0.35 -35.39
CA LEU A 207 -8.62 0.05 -35.85
C LEU A 207 -8.27 1.43 -35.31
N HIS A 208 -7.21 1.48 -34.52
CA HIS A 208 -6.78 2.71 -33.86
C HIS A 208 -5.35 3.10 -34.17
N GLY A 209 -4.56 2.26 -34.83
CA GLY A 209 -3.19 2.62 -35.21
C GLY A 209 -2.72 1.99 -36.50
N MET A 210 -1.76 2.68 -37.11
CA MET A 210 -0.94 2.14 -38.19
C MET A 210 0.49 2.60 -37.93
N ASN A 211 1.32 1.70 -37.41
CA ASN A 211 2.69 2.01 -37.01
C ASN A 211 3.67 1.53 -38.08
N LEU A 212 4.70 2.31 -38.38
CA LEU A 212 5.82 1.81 -39.15
C LEU A 212 6.64 0.82 -38.32
N ASN A 213 7.16 -0.20 -38.98
CA ASN A 213 7.98 -1.24 -38.37
C ASN A 213 9.44 -0.76 -38.17
N THR A 214 9.58 0.31 -37.40
CA THR A 214 10.84 0.98 -37.05
C THR A 214 11.06 0.98 -35.54
N VAL A 215 12.31 1.18 -35.10
CA VAL A 215 12.65 1.24 -33.67
C VAL A 215 11.95 2.42 -33.00
N ASN A 216 12.14 3.62 -33.52
CA ASN A 216 11.44 4.82 -33.06
C ASN A 216 9.97 4.81 -33.54
N LEU A 217 9.06 5.36 -32.72
CA LEU A 217 7.63 5.40 -33.07
C LEU A 217 7.42 6.40 -34.21
N LYS A 218 6.84 5.89 -35.30
CA LYS A 218 6.30 6.66 -36.41
C LYS A 218 4.91 6.09 -36.70
N THR A 219 3.85 6.81 -36.37
CA THR A 219 2.45 6.36 -36.54
C THR A 219 1.70 7.24 -37.54
N TRP A 220 0.73 6.66 -38.24
CA TRP A 220 -0.17 7.46 -39.06
C TRP A 220 -1.05 8.39 -38.22
N PRO A 221 -1.41 9.58 -38.74
CA PRO A 221 -2.45 10.44 -38.19
C PRO A 221 -3.79 9.70 -38.09
N SER A 222 -4.60 10.07 -37.09
CA SER A 222 -5.87 9.39 -36.80
C SER A 222 -6.85 9.43 -37.98
N GLU A 223 -6.85 10.50 -38.77
CA GLU A 223 -7.66 10.60 -40.00
C GLU A 223 -7.32 9.51 -41.02
N MET A 224 -6.03 9.31 -41.29
CA MET A 224 -5.57 8.27 -42.22
C MET A 224 -5.94 6.87 -41.71
N VAL A 225 -5.82 6.65 -40.41
CA VAL A 225 -6.21 5.37 -39.77
C VAL A 225 -7.72 5.14 -39.92
N ALA A 226 -8.55 6.16 -39.66
CA ALA A 226 -10.00 6.06 -39.78
C ALA A 226 -10.45 5.79 -41.23
N ASN A 227 -9.80 6.43 -42.20
CA ASN A 227 -10.06 6.18 -43.62
C ASN A 227 -9.66 4.77 -44.05
N PHE A 228 -8.49 4.30 -43.60
CA PHE A 228 -8.06 2.92 -43.83
C PHE A 228 -9.02 1.92 -43.18
N ALA A 229 -9.49 2.21 -41.97
CA ALA A 229 -10.46 1.36 -41.27
C ALA A 229 -11.72 1.15 -42.11
N LYS A 230 -12.31 2.25 -42.60
CA LYS A 230 -13.50 2.22 -43.47
C LYS A 230 -13.24 1.47 -44.78
N GLU A 231 -12.09 1.68 -45.41
CA GLU A 231 -11.75 1.05 -46.69
C GLU A 231 -11.58 -0.48 -46.56
N TRP A 232 -11.01 -0.94 -45.44
CA TRP A 232 -10.69 -2.36 -45.21
C TRP A 232 -11.70 -3.06 -44.28
N GLY A 233 -12.83 -2.41 -43.98
CA GLY A 233 -13.95 -2.99 -43.23
C GLY A 233 -13.79 -3.03 -41.71
N PHE A 234 -12.70 -2.50 -41.15
CA PHE A 234 -12.55 -2.37 -39.69
C PHE A 234 -13.53 -1.34 -39.13
N LEU A 235 -13.80 -1.43 -37.82
CA LEU A 235 -14.52 -0.38 -37.11
C LEU A 235 -13.58 0.82 -36.89
N PRO A 236 -13.94 2.05 -37.33
CA PRO A 236 -13.11 3.22 -37.09
C PRO A 236 -13.21 3.65 -35.63
N ILE A 237 -12.07 4.05 -35.03
CA ILE A 237 -12.09 4.75 -33.75
C ILE A 237 -12.57 6.19 -33.93
N HIS A 238 -13.45 6.62 -33.04
CA HIS A 238 -13.85 8.02 -32.95
C HIS A 238 -12.70 8.88 -32.39
N TYR A 239 -12.44 10.02 -33.01
CA TYR A 239 -11.37 10.91 -32.63
C TYR A 239 -11.75 12.37 -32.80
N TYR A 240 -11.06 13.23 -32.03
CA TYR A 240 -11.17 14.67 -32.09
C TYR A 240 -9.79 15.28 -32.28
N VAL A 241 -9.72 16.48 -32.84
CA VAL A 241 -8.46 17.21 -32.99
C VAL A 241 -8.60 18.56 -32.31
N LYS A 242 -7.66 18.88 -31.40
CA LYS A 242 -7.59 20.16 -30.72
C LYS A 242 -6.24 20.82 -31.00
N PRO A 243 -6.18 22.12 -31.29
CA PRO A 243 -4.91 22.79 -31.61
C PRO A 243 -4.05 23.03 -30.36
N SER A 244 -4.65 23.14 -29.16
CA SER A 244 -3.96 23.43 -27.92
C SER A 244 -4.23 22.41 -26.80
N ILE A 245 -3.28 22.28 -25.86
CA ILE A 245 -3.46 21.42 -24.67
C ILE A 245 -4.55 21.94 -23.74
N THR A 246 -4.79 23.26 -23.71
CA THR A 246 -5.86 23.89 -22.94
C THR A 246 -7.22 23.41 -23.40
N GLU A 247 -7.43 23.33 -24.72
CA GLU A 247 -8.67 22.79 -25.29
C GLU A 247 -8.82 21.28 -25.06
N VAL A 248 -7.72 20.52 -25.05
CA VAL A 248 -7.74 19.10 -24.65
C VAL A 248 -8.21 18.98 -23.20
N LYS A 249 -7.66 19.77 -22.28
CA LYS A 249 -8.06 19.76 -20.86
C LYS A 249 -9.54 20.11 -20.70
N SER A 250 -10.02 21.17 -21.38
CA SER A 250 -11.44 21.55 -21.36
C SER A 250 -12.33 20.41 -21.86
N PHE A 251 -12.05 19.90 -23.06
CA PHE A 251 -12.83 18.84 -23.68
C PHE A 251 -12.93 17.57 -22.81
N ILE A 252 -11.82 17.15 -22.20
CA ILE A 252 -11.81 15.97 -21.34
C ILE A 252 -12.57 16.21 -20.03
N ASN A 253 -12.54 17.43 -19.49
CA ASN A 253 -13.29 17.79 -18.29
C ASN A 253 -14.79 17.86 -18.56
N ASP A 254 -15.22 18.39 -19.70
CA ASP A 254 -16.63 18.46 -20.09
C ASP A 254 -17.23 17.05 -20.16
N ILE A 255 -16.57 16.12 -20.84
CA ILE A 255 -17.01 14.72 -20.94
C ILE A 255 -16.93 13.99 -19.58
N ARG A 256 -16.02 14.40 -18.70
CA ARG A 256 -15.96 13.85 -17.33
C ARG A 256 -17.20 14.22 -16.52
N GLN A 257 -17.75 15.42 -16.71
CA GLN A 257 -18.97 15.87 -16.04
C GLN A 257 -20.20 15.15 -16.60
N ASP A 258 -20.25 14.98 -17.92
CA ASP A 258 -21.38 14.31 -18.58
C ASP A 258 -21.36 12.77 -18.40
N GLY A 259 -20.19 12.18 -18.14
CA GLY A 259 -20.02 10.75 -17.86
C GLY A 259 -20.15 9.82 -19.08
N SER A 260 -20.38 10.39 -20.28
CA SER A 260 -20.51 9.66 -21.54
C SER A 260 -20.15 10.53 -22.74
N LEU A 261 -19.88 9.90 -23.89
CA LEU A 261 -19.85 10.60 -25.18
C LEU A 261 -21.27 11.03 -25.62
N GLU A 262 -21.35 11.80 -26.71
CA GLU A 262 -22.60 11.93 -27.49
C GLU A 262 -23.22 10.52 -27.68
N ASP A 263 -24.54 10.41 -27.47
CA ASP A 263 -25.33 9.16 -27.45
C ASP A 263 -25.29 8.30 -26.17
N GLY A 264 -24.72 8.79 -25.05
CA GLY A 264 -24.81 8.10 -23.75
C GLY A 264 -23.91 6.87 -23.63
N ILE A 265 -22.92 6.73 -24.52
CA ILE A 265 -21.99 5.60 -24.54
C ILE A 265 -20.97 5.76 -23.40
N PRO A 266 -20.86 4.78 -22.48
CA PRO A 266 -19.83 4.80 -21.45
C PRO A 266 -18.43 4.74 -22.08
N ILE A 267 -17.48 5.46 -21.50
CA ILE A 267 -16.10 5.55 -22.03
C ILE A 267 -15.08 5.32 -20.91
N GLU A 268 -14.04 4.52 -21.18
CA GLU A 268 -12.93 4.32 -20.23
C GLU A 268 -12.06 5.58 -20.09
N GLY A 269 -11.99 6.36 -21.16
CA GLY A 269 -11.23 7.59 -21.28
C GLY A 269 -10.67 7.76 -22.70
N PHE A 270 -9.56 8.48 -22.81
CA PHE A 270 -8.95 8.85 -24.08
C PHE A 270 -7.46 8.49 -24.14
N VAL A 271 -6.97 8.26 -25.35
CA VAL A 271 -5.54 8.31 -25.68
C VAL A 271 -5.30 9.55 -26.52
N VAL A 272 -4.46 10.46 -26.01
CA VAL A 272 -4.08 11.70 -26.68
C VAL A 272 -2.74 11.50 -27.37
N ARG A 273 -2.68 11.83 -28.65
CA ARG A 273 -1.49 11.76 -29.50
C ARG A 273 -1.04 13.16 -29.84
N THR A 274 0.25 13.40 -29.69
CA THR A 274 0.89 14.69 -29.94
C THR A 274 2.34 14.44 -30.33
N LYS A 275 3.13 15.50 -30.48
CA LYS A 275 4.56 15.43 -30.73
C LYS A 275 5.33 16.18 -29.67
N THR A 276 6.53 15.70 -29.35
CA THR A 276 7.45 16.47 -28.48
C THR A 276 8.02 17.66 -29.25
N ILE A 277 8.16 18.81 -28.60
CA ILE A 277 8.75 20.02 -29.21
C ILE A 277 10.22 19.79 -29.60
N SER A 278 10.97 19.10 -28.74
CA SER A 278 12.44 18.98 -28.87
C SER A 278 12.89 18.09 -30.03
N SER A 279 12.09 17.09 -30.41
CA SER A 279 12.50 16.10 -31.42
C SER A 279 11.42 15.76 -32.46
N GLU A 280 10.25 16.41 -32.39
CA GLU A 280 9.08 16.14 -33.24
C GLU A 280 8.63 14.66 -33.27
N GLN A 281 9.05 13.87 -32.28
CA GLN A 281 8.69 12.47 -32.12
C GLN A 281 7.27 12.32 -31.60
N ASP A 282 6.57 11.29 -32.09
CA ASP A 282 5.23 10.92 -31.63
C ASP A 282 5.26 10.61 -30.13
N PHE A 283 4.40 11.29 -29.37
CA PHE A 283 4.27 11.16 -27.93
C PHE A 283 2.81 10.98 -27.54
N PHE A 284 2.53 9.91 -26.81
CA PHE A 284 1.18 9.54 -26.41
C PHE A 284 1.06 9.60 -24.88
N PHE A 285 -0.08 10.05 -24.41
CA PHE A 285 -0.50 9.90 -23.02
C PHE A 285 -1.98 9.50 -22.98
N LYS A 286 -2.43 8.96 -21.85
CA LYS A 286 -3.85 8.59 -21.68
C LYS A 286 -4.46 9.36 -20.53
N VAL A 287 -5.75 9.65 -20.65
CA VAL A 287 -6.57 10.16 -19.57
C VAL A 287 -7.68 9.15 -19.35
N LYS A 288 -7.71 8.53 -18.18
CA LYS A 288 -8.78 7.62 -17.80
C LYS A 288 -9.82 8.36 -16.96
N TYR A 289 -11.06 7.94 -17.10
CA TYR A 289 -12.09 8.29 -16.13
C TYR A 289 -12.07 7.24 -15.02
N ASP A 290 -11.92 7.74 -13.80
CA ASP A 290 -11.70 6.90 -12.64
C ASP A 290 -13.02 6.24 -12.26
N GLU A 291 -14.09 7.01 -12.07
CA GLU A 291 -15.41 6.48 -11.73
C GLU A 291 -16.38 6.55 -12.91
N PRO A 292 -17.25 5.54 -13.10
CA PRO A 292 -17.38 4.30 -12.33
C PRO A 292 -16.41 3.16 -12.72
N TYR A 293 -15.55 3.41 -13.71
CA TYR A 293 -14.78 2.39 -14.41
C TYR A 293 -13.82 1.60 -13.51
N LEU A 294 -13.00 2.29 -12.70
CA LEU A 294 -12.00 1.68 -11.83
C LEU A 294 -12.65 0.86 -10.72
N MET A 295 -13.79 1.31 -10.20
CA MET A 295 -14.57 0.52 -9.25
C MET A 295 -15.14 -0.75 -9.90
N TYR A 296 -15.71 -0.69 -11.10
CA TYR A 296 -16.16 -1.90 -11.81
C TYR A 296 -15.01 -2.86 -12.13
N ARG A 297 -13.83 -2.31 -12.49
CA ARG A 297 -12.62 -3.10 -12.64
C ARG A 297 -12.23 -3.77 -11.32
N GLU A 298 -12.26 -3.04 -10.21
CA GLU A 298 -11.99 -3.58 -8.87
C GLU A 298 -12.98 -4.71 -8.53
N TRP A 299 -14.27 -4.57 -8.82
CA TRP A 299 -15.28 -5.60 -8.60
C TRP A 299 -14.98 -6.89 -9.37
N ARG A 300 -14.57 -6.77 -10.64
CA ARG A 300 -14.14 -7.93 -11.43
C ARG A 300 -12.95 -8.64 -10.77
N GLU A 301 -11.92 -7.90 -10.35
CA GLU A 301 -10.74 -8.48 -9.72
C GLU A 301 -11.04 -9.07 -8.34
N ILE A 302 -11.93 -8.45 -7.56
CA ILE A 302 -12.46 -8.99 -6.30
C ILE A 302 -13.10 -10.35 -6.53
N THR A 303 -14.00 -10.46 -7.50
CA THR A 303 -14.71 -11.71 -7.78
C THR A 303 -13.76 -12.79 -8.25
N LYS A 304 -12.82 -12.47 -9.16
CA LYS A 304 -11.77 -13.41 -9.58
C LYS A 304 -10.88 -13.87 -8.44
N ALA A 305 -10.52 -12.98 -7.51
CA ALA A 305 -9.72 -13.31 -6.35
C ALA A 305 -10.46 -14.29 -5.42
N LEU A 306 -11.73 -14.01 -5.11
CA LEU A 306 -12.55 -14.87 -4.25
C LEU A 306 -12.78 -16.26 -4.84
N LEU A 307 -13.05 -16.36 -6.14
CA LEU A 307 -13.17 -17.64 -6.85
C LEU A 307 -11.87 -18.45 -6.79
N ASN A 308 -10.72 -17.77 -6.76
CA ASN A 308 -9.40 -18.37 -6.57
C ASN A 308 -9.01 -18.53 -5.09
N LYS A 309 -9.98 -18.43 -4.16
CA LYS A 309 -9.80 -18.56 -2.70
C LYS A 309 -8.76 -17.58 -2.12
N LYS A 310 -8.64 -16.39 -2.72
CA LYS A 310 -7.81 -15.28 -2.23
C LYS A 310 -8.69 -14.22 -1.57
N ASN A 311 -8.11 -13.46 -0.65
CA ASN A 311 -8.76 -12.31 -0.02
C ASN A 311 -8.34 -11.01 -0.75
N PRO A 312 -9.23 -10.42 -1.57
CA PRO A 312 -8.94 -9.15 -2.23
C PRO A 312 -9.04 -7.97 -1.25
N LYS A 313 -8.29 -6.90 -1.54
CA LYS A 313 -8.45 -5.59 -0.91
C LYS A 313 -9.48 -4.76 -1.69
N THR A 314 -10.09 -3.79 -1.02
CA THR A 314 -11.08 -2.87 -1.61
C THR A 314 -10.58 -1.43 -1.47
N THR A 315 -10.62 -0.68 -2.55
CA THR A 315 -10.25 0.74 -2.60
C THR A 315 -11.50 1.59 -2.38
N TYR A 316 -12.63 1.21 -2.99
CA TYR A 316 -13.86 2.00 -2.96
C TYR A 316 -14.81 1.61 -1.81
N LYS A 317 -15.52 2.59 -1.25
CA LYS A 317 -16.53 2.37 -0.18
C LYS A 317 -17.58 1.34 -0.63
N LEU A 318 -18.14 1.49 -1.84
CA LEU A 318 -19.14 0.56 -2.37
C LEU A 318 -18.56 -0.85 -2.69
N SER A 319 -17.27 -0.95 -3.01
CA SER A 319 -16.59 -2.24 -3.20
C SER A 319 -16.57 -3.11 -1.93
N ARG A 320 -16.63 -2.52 -0.74
CA ARG A 320 -16.76 -3.28 0.52
C ARG A 320 -18.08 -4.05 0.57
N HIS A 321 -19.17 -3.38 0.22
CA HIS A 321 -20.49 -4.00 0.12
C HIS A 321 -20.56 -5.00 -1.02
N TYR A 322 -19.94 -4.71 -2.16
CA TYR A 322 -19.80 -5.67 -3.26
C TYR A 322 -19.06 -6.94 -2.82
N LEU A 323 -17.92 -6.79 -2.13
CA LEU A 323 -17.10 -7.89 -1.60
C LEU A 323 -17.91 -8.80 -0.67
N GLU A 324 -18.67 -8.22 0.27
CA GLU A 324 -19.53 -8.99 1.17
C GLU A 324 -20.64 -9.72 0.41
N TRP A 325 -21.33 -9.00 -0.47
CA TRP A 325 -22.42 -9.54 -1.28
C TRP A 325 -21.96 -10.68 -2.19
N VAL A 326 -20.84 -10.51 -2.89
CA VAL A 326 -20.35 -11.50 -3.84
C VAL A 326 -19.78 -12.72 -3.11
N ARG A 327 -19.17 -12.54 -1.93
CA ARG A 327 -18.73 -13.65 -1.06
C ARG A 327 -19.92 -14.52 -0.62
N GLU A 328 -21.04 -13.90 -0.25
CA GLU A 328 -22.30 -14.60 0.04
C GLU A 328 -22.85 -15.33 -1.19
N LYS A 329 -22.84 -14.67 -2.36
CA LYS A 329 -23.34 -15.25 -3.62
C LYS A 329 -22.52 -16.44 -4.10
N ILE A 330 -21.20 -16.39 -4.00
CA ILE A 330 -20.32 -17.52 -4.37
C ILE A 330 -20.67 -18.76 -3.54
N LYS A 331 -21.01 -18.60 -2.25
CA LYS A 331 -21.40 -19.72 -1.38
C LYS A 331 -22.79 -20.27 -1.71
N LYS A 332 -23.76 -19.39 -1.92
CA LYS A 332 -25.18 -19.76 -2.08
C LYS A 332 -25.55 -20.17 -3.51
N GLN A 333 -24.88 -19.59 -4.51
CA GLN A 333 -25.23 -19.68 -5.93
C GLN A 333 -23.95 -19.76 -6.80
N PRO A 334 -23.11 -20.80 -6.65
CA PRO A 334 -21.82 -20.90 -7.35
C PRO A 334 -21.96 -20.91 -8.89
N GLU A 335 -23.06 -21.45 -9.42
CA GLU A 335 -23.33 -21.49 -10.87
C GLU A 335 -23.38 -20.10 -11.54
N LEU A 336 -23.70 -19.04 -10.79
CA LEU A 336 -23.68 -17.66 -11.32
C LEU A 336 -22.30 -17.22 -11.80
N PHE A 337 -21.24 -17.88 -11.32
CA PHE A 337 -19.85 -17.55 -11.60
C PHE A 337 -19.18 -18.51 -12.58
N LYS A 338 -19.95 -19.44 -13.18
CA LYS A 338 -19.44 -20.31 -14.22
C LYS A 338 -18.94 -19.47 -15.41
N GLY A 339 -17.69 -19.67 -15.79
CA GLY A 339 -17.03 -18.90 -16.86
C GLY A 339 -16.38 -17.58 -16.40
N TYR A 340 -16.56 -17.13 -15.15
CA TYR A 340 -16.06 -15.82 -14.69
C TYR A 340 -14.52 -15.71 -14.72
N GLN A 341 -13.79 -16.80 -14.48
CA GLN A 341 -12.32 -16.82 -14.64
C GLN A 341 -11.87 -16.54 -16.08
N HIS A 342 -12.72 -16.87 -17.05
CA HIS A 342 -12.55 -16.59 -18.47
C HIS A 342 -13.32 -15.34 -18.90
N ASN A 343 -13.61 -14.41 -17.98
CA ASN A 343 -14.28 -13.16 -18.25
C ASN A 343 -15.70 -13.28 -18.83
N HIS A 344 -16.51 -14.22 -18.33
CA HIS A 344 -17.94 -14.29 -18.66
C HIS A 344 -18.82 -14.06 -17.42
N GLY A 345 -19.91 -13.30 -17.58
CA GLY A 345 -20.85 -12.97 -16.51
C GLY A 345 -20.40 -11.82 -15.59
N ILE A 346 -19.40 -11.03 -16.00
CA ILE A 346 -18.92 -9.84 -15.29
C ILE A 346 -20.04 -8.80 -15.20
N PHE A 347 -20.66 -8.47 -16.33
CA PHE A 347 -21.74 -7.49 -16.37
C PHE A 347 -22.95 -7.98 -15.59
N ARG A 348 -23.34 -9.24 -15.80
CA ARG A 348 -24.43 -9.86 -15.03
C ARG A 348 -24.23 -9.75 -13.53
N VAL A 349 -23.05 -10.12 -13.02
CA VAL A 349 -22.78 -10.06 -11.56
C VAL A 349 -22.76 -8.62 -11.06
N ARG A 350 -22.17 -7.68 -11.83
CA ARG A 350 -22.19 -6.24 -11.52
C ARG A 350 -23.62 -5.73 -11.42
N ASP A 351 -24.42 -5.95 -12.45
CA ASP A 351 -25.76 -5.38 -12.58
C ASP A 351 -26.70 -5.98 -11.53
N MET A 352 -26.56 -7.27 -11.21
CA MET A 352 -27.24 -7.90 -10.07
C MET A 352 -26.89 -7.25 -8.72
N PHE A 353 -25.63 -6.86 -8.51
CA PHE A 353 -25.25 -6.16 -7.29
C PHE A 353 -25.83 -4.74 -7.26
N LEU A 354 -25.76 -4.01 -8.36
CA LEU A 354 -26.32 -2.66 -8.46
C LEU A 354 -27.83 -2.66 -8.18
N GLU A 355 -28.56 -3.62 -8.73
CA GLU A 355 -29.99 -3.80 -8.46
C GLU A 355 -30.25 -4.16 -6.99
N TYR A 356 -29.48 -5.10 -6.43
CA TYR A 356 -29.55 -5.44 -5.01
C TYR A 356 -29.29 -4.24 -4.10
N TRP A 357 -28.31 -3.40 -4.45
CA TRP A 357 -27.93 -2.22 -3.69
C TRP A 357 -29.03 -1.15 -3.73
N LYS A 358 -29.59 -0.90 -4.92
CA LYS A 358 -30.74 0.00 -5.11
C LYS A 358 -31.94 -0.41 -4.25
N ASN A 359 -32.28 -1.70 -4.25
CA ASN A 359 -33.41 -2.22 -3.47
C ASN A 359 -33.25 -2.09 -1.94
N ARG A 360 -32.04 -1.80 -1.43
CA ARG A 360 -31.77 -1.56 0.00
C ARG A 360 -31.77 -0.07 0.38
N GLY A 361 -32.20 0.81 -0.52
CA GLY A 361 -32.13 2.26 -0.33
C GLY A 361 -30.76 2.85 -0.65
N GLY A 362 -29.90 2.10 -1.35
CA GLY A 362 -28.73 2.68 -2.01
C GLY A 362 -29.17 3.65 -3.11
N ILE A 363 -28.52 4.81 -3.19
CA ILE A 363 -28.79 5.82 -4.25
C ILE A 363 -28.51 5.20 -5.62
N GLU A 364 -29.32 5.54 -6.64
CA GLU A 364 -29.04 5.19 -8.03
C GLU A 364 -27.75 5.87 -8.51
N GLY A 365 -26.90 5.10 -9.18
CA GLY A 365 -25.62 5.59 -9.66
C GLY A 365 -24.51 5.46 -8.63
N ILE A 366 -23.31 5.23 -9.14
CA ILE A 366 -22.10 5.46 -8.35
C ILE A 366 -22.11 6.94 -8.06
N PRO A 367 -21.94 7.38 -6.80
CA PRO A 367 -21.78 8.80 -6.56
C PRO A 367 -20.57 9.24 -7.37
N ILE A 368 -20.82 9.87 -8.52
CA ILE A 368 -19.99 10.96 -9.01
C ILE A 368 -19.89 11.82 -7.76
N GLU A 369 -18.68 11.92 -7.20
CA GLU A 369 -18.46 12.69 -5.99
C GLU A 369 -18.93 14.11 -6.26
N ASP A 370 -20.17 14.40 -5.89
CA ASP A 370 -20.57 15.72 -5.48
C ASP A 370 -21.69 15.66 -4.43
N ASN A 371 -21.38 16.27 -3.30
CA ASN A 371 -22.27 16.63 -2.20
C ASN A 371 -22.91 15.51 -1.36
N GLN A 372 -22.09 14.70 -0.68
CA GLN A 372 -22.37 14.58 0.76
C GLN A 372 -22.21 15.99 1.33
N GLN A 373 -23.33 16.65 1.63
CA GLN A 373 -23.32 17.96 2.28
C GLN A 373 -22.80 17.79 3.71
N TYR A 374 -21.48 17.69 3.84
CA TYR A 374 -20.79 17.67 5.12
C TYR A 374 -20.87 19.07 5.68
N HIS A 375 -21.55 19.22 6.82
CA HIS A 375 -21.66 20.53 7.47
C HIS A 375 -20.47 20.84 8.38
N LYS A 376 -19.69 19.81 8.75
CA LYS A 376 -18.60 19.88 9.73
C LYS A 376 -17.44 19.00 9.29
N THR A 377 -16.20 19.41 9.59
CA THR A 377 -14.96 18.67 9.29
C THR A 377 -14.09 18.53 10.54
N LEU A 378 -13.74 17.30 10.89
CA LEU A 378 -12.79 16.96 11.93
C LEU A 378 -11.43 16.60 11.30
N LEU A 379 -10.40 17.37 11.64
CA LEU A 379 -9.01 17.08 11.26
C LEU A 379 -8.32 16.28 12.38
N VAL A 380 -7.81 15.11 12.05
CA VAL A 380 -7.24 14.15 13.02
C VAL A 380 -5.77 13.87 12.67
N PRO A 381 -4.81 14.51 13.34
CA PRO A 381 -3.39 14.16 13.23
C PRO A 381 -3.15 12.72 13.67
N ILE A 382 -2.39 11.95 12.89
CA ILE A 382 -1.96 10.60 13.22
C ILE A 382 -0.44 10.55 13.03
N GLY A 383 0.30 10.42 14.13
CA GLY A 383 1.76 10.47 14.13
C GLY A 383 2.33 10.25 15.53
N THR A 384 3.64 10.21 15.65
CA THR A 384 4.35 10.08 16.93
C THR A 384 4.76 11.45 17.48
N ILE A 385 5.33 11.47 18.70
CA ILE A 385 5.74 12.72 19.32
C ILE A 385 6.86 13.39 18.50
N GLY A 386 6.78 14.71 18.29
CA GLY A 386 7.76 15.44 17.48
C GLY A 386 7.36 15.66 16.01
N CYS A 387 6.23 15.11 15.55
CA CYS A 387 5.57 15.57 14.32
C CYS A 387 5.16 17.06 14.45
N ALA A 388 5.32 17.84 13.38
CA ALA A 388 5.11 19.30 13.45
C ALA A 388 3.61 19.68 13.50
N LYS A 389 3.30 20.79 14.18
CA LYS A 389 1.96 21.39 14.21
C LYS A 389 1.86 22.36 13.02
N LEU A 390 0.74 22.39 12.31
CA LEU A 390 0.66 23.03 10.98
C LEU A 390 -0.44 24.11 10.80
N PHE A 391 -1.38 24.38 11.73
CA PHE A 391 -2.53 25.27 11.42
C PHE A 391 -2.94 26.28 12.49
N SER A 392 -3.65 27.32 12.02
CA SER A 392 -4.34 28.40 12.75
C SER A 392 -5.87 28.20 12.90
N PHE A 393 -6.43 27.06 12.49
CA PHE A 393 -7.83 26.69 12.83
C PHE A 393 -8.02 26.51 14.33
N VAL A 394 -9.27 26.48 14.81
CA VAL A 394 -9.57 26.19 16.23
C VAL A 394 -8.94 24.84 16.61
N HIS A 395 -7.98 24.94 17.53
CA HIS A 395 -7.05 23.89 17.86
C HIS A 395 -7.34 23.37 19.27
N ILE A 396 -7.95 22.19 19.35
CA ILE A 396 -8.17 21.56 20.65
C ILE A 396 -6.97 20.69 20.96
N GLN A 397 -6.12 21.14 21.88
CA GLN A 397 -4.90 20.44 22.28
C GLN A 397 -5.14 19.54 23.48
N ASN A 398 -4.91 18.23 23.31
CA ASN A 398 -5.05 17.26 24.41
C ASN A 398 -4.10 17.56 25.58
N ASP A 399 -2.94 18.16 25.32
CA ASP A 399 -1.94 18.50 26.33
C ASP A 399 -2.38 19.63 27.27
N ASN A 400 -3.34 20.49 26.84
CA ASN A 400 -3.94 21.53 27.68
C ASN A 400 -4.95 20.98 28.70
N ILE A 401 -5.36 19.72 28.58
CA ILE A 401 -6.41 19.13 29.43
C ILE A 401 -5.80 18.47 30.67
N VAL A 402 -6.05 19.05 31.84
CA VAL A 402 -5.45 18.64 33.13
C VAL A 402 -6.40 17.84 34.04
N MET A 403 -7.63 17.58 33.59
CA MET A 403 -8.67 16.92 34.41
C MET A 403 -8.51 15.40 34.54
N LYS A 404 -9.18 14.79 35.55
CA LYS A 404 -9.09 13.36 35.93
C LYS A 404 -9.43 12.36 34.81
N LYS A 405 -10.19 12.75 33.78
CA LYS A 405 -10.54 11.91 32.61
C LYS A 405 -10.24 12.66 31.31
N PRO A 406 -8.95 12.89 30.98
CA PRO A 406 -8.55 13.85 29.95
C PRO A 406 -9.10 13.51 28.57
N ARG A 407 -9.22 12.22 28.24
CA ARG A 407 -9.79 11.78 26.96
C ARG A 407 -11.27 12.10 26.80
N LEU A 408 -12.09 11.85 27.83
CA LEU A 408 -13.53 12.15 27.75
C LEU A 408 -13.75 13.65 27.62
N GLU A 409 -12.95 14.44 28.34
CA GLU A 409 -13.01 15.88 28.21
C GLU A 409 -12.55 16.36 26.83
N PHE A 410 -11.51 15.75 26.27
CA PHE A 410 -11.04 16.05 24.92
C PHE A 410 -12.17 15.90 23.88
N HIS A 411 -12.90 14.79 23.95
CA HIS A 411 -14.03 14.54 23.04
C HIS A 411 -15.17 15.54 23.29
N LYS A 412 -15.46 15.86 24.55
CA LYS A 412 -16.47 16.85 24.92
C LYS A 412 -16.16 18.23 24.36
N ILE A 413 -14.92 18.72 24.52
CA ILE A 413 -14.50 20.04 24.01
C ILE A 413 -14.57 20.09 22.47
N ILE A 414 -14.20 19.01 21.78
CA ILE A 414 -14.34 18.91 20.32
C ILE A 414 -15.81 19.03 19.91
N ASN A 415 -16.69 18.28 20.56
CA ASN A 415 -18.12 18.30 20.27
C ASN A 415 -18.78 19.66 20.58
N GLU A 416 -18.38 20.33 21.67
CA GLU A 416 -18.80 21.70 21.98
C GLU A 416 -18.30 22.70 20.94
N SER A 417 -17.08 22.54 20.43
CA SER A 417 -16.50 23.42 19.41
C SER A 417 -17.26 23.36 18.08
N PHE A 418 -17.75 22.18 17.68
CA PHE A 418 -18.57 22.03 16.47
C PHE A 418 -19.92 22.76 16.51
N LYS A 419 -20.41 23.19 17.69
CA LYS A 419 -21.62 24.01 17.79
C LYS A 419 -21.46 25.38 17.13
N THR A 420 -20.24 25.93 17.10
CA THR A 420 -19.96 27.28 16.57
C THR A 420 -18.95 27.29 15.44
N ARG A 421 -18.29 26.17 15.15
CA ARG A 421 -17.23 26.06 14.13
C ARG A 421 -17.54 24.93 13.15
N ASP A 422 -17.08 25.09 11.91
CA ASP A 422 -17.23 24.09 10.86
C ASP A 422 -16.02 23.19 10.71
N VAL A 423 -14.83 23.66 11.11
CA VAL A 423 -13.58 22.88 11.07
C VAL A 423 -12.94 22.87 12.45
N VAL A 424 -12.62 21.68 12.96
CA VAL A 424 -11.96 21.49 14.26
C VAL A 424 -10.76 20.56 14.11
N ILE A 425 -9.62 20.92 14.71
CA ILE A 425 -8.45 20.06 14.78
C ILE A 425 -8.40 19.37 16.15
N ALA A 426 -8.40 18.04 16.13
CA ALA A 426 -8.23 17.20 17.32
C ALA A 426 -6.74 16.92 17.58
N ASP A 427 -6.03 17.89 18.16
CA ASP A 427 -4.58 17.79 18.37
C ASP A 427 -4.19 16.85 19.51
N ARG A 428 -3.95 15.62 19.08
CA ARG A 428 -3.38 14.51 19.80
C ARG A 428 -2.64 13.64 18.78
N ASN A 429 -1.63 12.89 19.21
CA ASN A 429 -0.85 12.01 18.34
C ASN A 429 -1.68 10.96 17.60
N ASN A 430 -2.74 10.41 18.22
CA ASN A 430 -3.60 9.34 17.66
C ASN A 430 -2.84 8.13 17.03
N HIS A 431 -1.59 7.90 17.46
CA HIS A 431 -0.72 6.79 17.08
C HIS A 431 -1.35 5.40 17.32
N LEU A 432 -2.21 5.27 18.33
CA LEU A 432 -2.95 4.03 18.62
C LEU A 432 -4.34 4.03 17.94
N LYS A 433 -4.72 2.90 17.35
CA LYS A 433 -6.02 2.64 16.73
C LYS A 433 -7.19 2.84 17.69
N TYR A 434 -7.05 2.43 18.95
CA TYR A 434 -8.10 2.64 19.95
C TYR A 434 -8.37 4.14 20.23
N LEU A 435 -7.34 4.99 20.12
CA LEU A 435 -7.50 6.44 20.26
C LEU A 435 -8.30 7.01 19.08
N ARG A 436 -8.03 6.54 17.86
CA ARG A 436 -8.79 6.89 16.64
C ARG A 436 -10.25 6.45 16.78
N ARG A 437 -10.50 5.19 17.15
CA ARG A 437 -11.85 4.63 17.36
C ARG A 437 -12.68 5.47 18.32
N THR A 438 -12.18 5.67 19.53
CA THR A 438 -12.96 6.36 20.58
C THR A 438 -13.22 7.83 20.27
N LEU A 439 -12.35 8.48 19.48
CA LEU A 439 -12.57 9.84 19.01
C LEU A 439 -13.66 9.87 17.93
N ILE A 440 -13.52 9.02 16.91
CA ILE A 440 -14.48 8.94 15.79
C ILE A 440 -15.87 8.60 16.31
N GLU A 441 -16.01 7.58 17.16
CA GLU A 441 -17.28 7.17 17.78
C GLU A 441 -17.92 8.34 18.55
N ALA A 442 -17.14 9.02 19.41
CA ALA A 442 -17.67 10.10 20.24
C ALA A 442 -18.09 11.34 19.44
N VAL A 443 -17.47 11.59 18.28
CA VAL A 443 -17.88 12.72 17.41
C VAL A 443 -19.06 12.31 16.54
N LYS A 444 -19.05 11.12 15.91
CA LYS A 444 -20.16 10.65 15.06
C LYS A 444 -21.45 10.40 15.84
N GLU A 445 -21.36 10.09 17.13
CA GLU A 445 -22.53 9.97 18.02
C GLU A 445 -23.35 11.28 18.10
N ILE A 446 -22.67 12.44 18.10
CA ILE A 446 -23.32 13.75 18.19
C ILE A 446 -23.50 14.40 16.81
N TRP A 447 -22.54 14.17 15.90
CA TRP A 447 -22.49 14.74 14.56
C TRP A 447 -22.42 13.63 13.50
N PRO A 448 -23.54 12.96 13.16
CA PRO A 448 -23.53 11.81 12.25
C PRO A 448 -23.06 12.12 10.83
N LYS A 449 -23.12 13.39 10.41
CA LYS A 449 -22.72 13.89 9.08
C LYS A 449 -21.42 14.72 9.11
N VAL A 450 -20.52 14.41 10.04
CA VAL A 450 -19.18 15.03 10.09
C VAL A 450 -18.24 14.34 9.09
N ARG A 451 -17.47 15.13 8.33
CA ARG A 451 -16.34 14.63 7.54
C ARG A 451 -15.14 14.43 8.47
N ILE A 452 -14.48 13.28 8.42
CA ILE A 452 -13.29 13.03 9.23
C ILE A 452 -12.09 12.86 8.32
N VAL A 453 -11.13 13.76 8.42
CA VAL A 453 -9.92 13.79 7.58
C VAL A 453 -8.71 13.44 8.44
N ALA A 454 -7.99 12.37 8.08
CA ALA A 454 -6.74 12.01 8.71
C ALA A 454 -5.59 12.88 8.17
N ILE A 455 -4.79 13.47 9.06
CA ILE A 455 -3.50 14.09 8.71
C ILE A 455 -2.43 13.09 9.14
N TYR A 456 -2.03 12.21 8.22
CA TYR A 456 -1.21 11.05 8.50
C TYR A 456 0.27 11.35 8.26
N TRP A 457 1.05 11.36 9.34
CA TRP A 457 2.51 11.39 9.26
C TRP A 457 3.00 9.97 9.01
N ASN A 458 3.36 9.65 7.77
CA ASN A 458 3.80 8.30 7.42
C ASN A 458 5.07 7.92 8.20
N HIS A 459 5.13 6.63 8.56
CA HIS A 459 6.26 6.01 9.24
C HIS A 459 6.90 4.98 8.32
N ASP A 460 7.01 5.31 7.02
CA ASP A 460 7.51 4.41 5.97
C ASP A 460 9.06 4.34 5.93
N ARG A 461 9.71 4.73 7.04
CA ARG A 461 11.16 4.82 7.23
C ARG A 461 11.57 3.96 8.44
N PRO A 462 12.83 3.51 8.52
CA PRO A 462 13.31 2.80 9.71
C PRO A 462 13.13 3.63 10.98
N ASP A 463 12.74 3.00 12.10
CA ASP A 463 12.44 3.71 13.34
C ASP A 463 13.61 4.56 13.85
N ASP A 464 14.85 4.13 13.64
CA ASP A 464 16.06 4.91 13.97
C ASP A 464 16.12 6.26 13.24
N GLU A 465 15.73 6.28 11.96
CA GLU A 465 15.71 7.49 11.14
C GLU A 465 14.60 8.42 11.61
N ILE A 466 13.41 7.86 11.88
CA ILE A 466 12.27 8.61 12.41
C ILE A 466 12.63 9.22 13.77
N PHE A 467 13.22 8.42 14.66
CA PHE A 467 13.69 8.85 15.96
C PHE A 467 14.67 10.03 15.84
N GLN A 468 15.65 9.96 14.93
CA GLN A 468 16.59 11.06 14.73
C GLN A 468 15.88 12.34 14.27
N ILE A 469 14.91 12.24 13.37
CA ILE A 469 14.15 13.39 12.86
C ILE A 469 13.30 14.01 13.98
N THR A 470 12.49 13.20 14.66
CA THR A 470 11.60 13.67 15.74
C THR A 470 12.40 14.18 16.92
N SER A 471 13.53 13.54 17.24
CA SER A 471 14.40 13.95 18.32
C SER A 471 15.06 15.31 18.04
N LYS A 472 15.60 15.50 16.83
CA LYS A 472 16.14 16.81 16.41
C LYS A 472 15.10 17.92 16.53
N ARG A 473 13.84 17.66 16.18
CA ARG A 473 12.74 18.65 16.29
C ARG A 473 12.40 19.00 17.74
N ILE A 474 12.37 18.03 18.66
CA ILE A 474 12.09 18.31 20.07
C ILE A 474 13.29 19.00 20.72
N VAL A 475 14.53 18.62 20.38
CA VAL A 475 15.75 19.33 20.80
C VAL A 475 15.73 20.79 20.33
N ALA A 476 15.38 21.05 19.07
CA ALA A 476 15.29 22.40 18.53
C ALA A 476 14.23 23.26 19.25
N ARG A 477 13.13 22.63 19.71
CA ARG A 477 12.10 23.30 20.53
C ARG A 477 12.53 23.52 21.98
N GLY A 478 13.47 22.71 22.49
CA GLY A 478 14.01 22.82 23.83
C GLY A 478 12.93 22.82 24.92
N GLU A 479 13.03 23.77 25.85
CA GLU A 479 12.10 23.96 26.97
C GLU A 479 10.70 24.48 26.55
N ASN A 480 10.50 24.78 25.26
CA ASN A 480 9.21 25.20 24.71
C ASN A 480 8.36 24.01 24.23
N HIS A 481 8.83 22.77 24.37
CA HIS A 481 7.99 21.60 24.14
C HIS A 481 7.07 21.36 25.35
N GLN A 482 5.77 21.19 25.09
CA GLN A 482 4.73 21.30 26.12
C GLN A 482 4.72 20.18 27.16
N SER A 483 5.06 18.96 26.73
CA SER A 483 4.87 17.73 27.51
C SER A 483 6.12 16.86 27.66
N LEU A 484 7.20 17.22 26.99
CA LEU A 484 8.43 16.41 26.91
C LEU A 484 9.61 17.32 26.52
N THR A 485 10.61 17.49 27.38
CA THR A 485 11.77 18.34 27.09
C THR A 485 13.06 17.52 26.98
N PRO A 486 14.10 18.00 26.28
CA PRO A 486 15.41 17.31 26.23
C PRO A 486 16.08 17.18 27.60
N SER A 487 15.66 17.98 28.58
CA SER A 487 16.11 17.92 29.97
C SER A 487 15.49 16.77 30.77
N ASP A 488 14.46 16.08 30.25
CA ASP A 488 13.87 14.91 30.88
C ASP A 488 14.79 13.68 30.70
N SER A 489 15.16 12.99 31.79
CA SER A 489 16.10 11.85 31.75
C SER A 489 15.62 10.65 30.94
N ASP A 490 14.31 10.55 30.70
CA ASP A 490 13.68 9.49 29.91
C ASP A 490 13.20 9.99 28.54
N TYR A 491 13.62 11.18 28.11
CA TYR A 491 13.20 11.84 26.87
C TYR A 491 13.24 10.90 25.64
N GLU A 492 14.39 10.25 25.41
CA GLU A 492 14.55 9.34 24.28
C GLU A 492 13.66 8.10 24.40
N LYS A 493 13.50 7.56 25.62
CA LYS A 493 12.64 6.40 25.89
C LYS A 493 11.18 6.71 25.61
N VAL A 494 10.74 7.93 25.86
CA VAL A 494 9.38 8.36 25.53
C VAL A 494 9.18 8.37 24.02
N ILE A 495 10.11 8.92 23.23
CA ILE A 495 9.99 8.90 21.77
C ILE A 495 9.93 7.47 21.25
N TRP A 496 10.86 6.61 21.68
CA TRP A 496 10.91 5.21 21.30
C TRP A 496 9.62 4.47 21.63
N ARG A 497 9.05 4.71 22.81
CA ARG A 497 7.75 4.12 23.15
C ARG A 497 6.64 4.53 22.19
N PHE A 498 6.57 5.79 21.78
CA PHE A 498 5.54 6.23 20.81
C PHE A 498 5.75 5.59 19.44
N LEU A 499 7.00 5.32 19.03
CA LEU A 499 7.33 4.58 17.81
C LEU A 499 6.93 3.11 17.92
N GLU A 500 7.28 2.46 19.03
CA GLU A 500 6.91 1.05 19.31
C GLU A 500 5.39 0.86 19.41
N ASP A 501 4.68 1.81 20.03
CA ASP A 501 3.22 1.81 20.18
C ASP A 501 2.49 2.30 18.90
N PHE A 502 3.20 2.73 17.85
CA PHE A 502 2.56 3.27 16.65
C PHE A 502 1.85 2.17 15.86
N GLU A 503 0.52 2.32 15.72
CA GLU A 503 -0.30 1.48 14.86
C GLU A 503 -0.57 2.23 13.55
N PRO A 504 0.04 1.84 12.42
CA PRO A 504 -0.15 2.51 11.13
C PRO A 504 -1.62 2.63 10.74
N LEU A 505 -1.94 3.68 9.98
CA LEU A 505 -3.29 3.85 9.45
C LEU A 505 -3.59 2.70 8.48
N ASP A 506 -4.64 1.93 8.77
CA ASP A 506 -5.04 0.79 7.94
C ASP A 506 -6.53 0.88 7.58
N SER A 507 -6.81 1.41 6.39
CA SER A 507 -8.17 1.59 5.86
C SER A 507 -8.96 0.29 5.64
N ASN A 508 -8.36 -0.89 5.90
CA ASN A 508 -9.04 -2.19 5.86
C ASN A 508 -9.67 -2.58 7.21
N ASN A 509 -9.44 -1.79 8.26
CA ASN A 509 -9.96 -2.08 9.60
C ASN A 509 -11.19 -1.21 9.93
N ASN A 510 -12.08 -1.71 10.78
CA ASN A 510 -13.35 -1.10 11.15
C ASN A 510 -13.29 0.25 11.93
N VAL A 511 -12.10 0.81 12.07
CA VAL A 511 -11.85 2.08 12.74
C VAL A 511 -11.33 3.09 11.73
N ASP A 512 -10.25 2.76 11.04
CA ASP A 512 -9.59 3.70 10.12
C ASP A 512 -10.31 3.76 8.77
N ASP A 513 -11.18 2.79 8.47
CA ASP A 513 -12.09 2.83 7.32
C ASP A 513 -13.20 3.89 7.45
N GLN A 514 -13.30 4.53 8.61
CA GLN A 514 -14.23 5.59 8.95
C GLN A 514 -13.69 7.00 8.69
N PHE A 515 -12.42 7.14 8.32
CA PHE A 515 -11.87 8.38 7.75
C PHE A 515 -12.41 8.56 6.33
N ASP A 516 -12.88 9.77 6.03
CA ASP A 516 -13.40 10.12 4.71
C ASP A 516 -12.28 10.50 3.74
N ASP A 517 -11.22 11.11 4.24
CA ASP A 517 -10.02 11.48 3.48
C ASP A 517 -8.75 11.24 4.31
N VAL A 518 -7.63 11.02 3.62
CA VAL A 518 -6.30 10.93 4.22
C VAL A 518 -5.34 11.88 3.49
N ILE A 519 -4.71 12.77 4.26
CA ILE A 519 -3.64 13.64 3.81
C ILE A 519 -2.34 13.05 4.33
N ASP A 520 -1.54 12.49 3.42
CA ASP A 520 -0.29 11.82 3.72
C ASP A 520 0.88 12.83 3.76
N LEU A 521 1.63 12.83 4.85
CA LEU A 521 2.76 13.71 5.11
C LEU A 521 4.02 12.88 5.37
N ASP A 522 5.09 13.20 4.66
CA ASP A 522 6.41 12.61 4.95
C ASP A 522 6.98 13.25 6.21
N ILE A 523 7.32 12.40 7.18
CA ILE A 523 7.93 12.83 8.43
C ILE A 523 9.28 13.52 8.24
N ALA A 524 10.00 13.27 7.14
CA ALA A 524 11.28 13.89 6.84
C ALA A 524 11.16 15.28 6.18
N ASN A 525 10.02 15.62 5.58
CA ASN A 525 9.80 16.94 5.00
C ASN A 525 9.88 18.05 6.05
N ASP A 526 10.30 19.24 5.63
CA ASP A 526 10.25 20.41 6.50
C ASP A 526 8.81 20.91 6.74
N ILE A 527 8.67 21.86 7.66
CA ILE A 527 7.37 22.39 8.09
C ILE A 527 6.65 23.09 6.93
N LYS A 528 7.36 23.82 6.07
CA LYS A 528 6.76 24.57 4.95
C LYS A 528 6.18 23.60 3.94
N THR A 529 6.96 22.62 3.49
CA THR A 529 6.50 21.62 2.52
C THR A 529 5.27 20.85 3.02
N ASN A 530 5.28 20.37 4.27
CA ASN A 530 4.12 19.67 4.82
C ASN A 530 2.90 20.58 4.98
N LEU A 531 3.10 21.86 5.35
CA LEU A 531 2.01 22.84 5.43
C LEU A 531 1.35 23.05 4.07
N GLU A 532 2.16 23.25 3.02
CA GLU A 532 1.68 23.43 1.64
C GLU A 532 0.88 22.21 1.15
N ILE A 533 1.38 20.99 1.39
CA ILE A 533 0.66 19.74 1.05
C ILE A 533 -0.73 19.72 1.69
N VAL A 534 -0.83 20.03 2.98
CA VAL A 534 -2.14 20.01 3.64
C VAL A 534 -3.05 21.13 3.13
N ILE A 535 -2.54 22.35 2.90
CA ILE A 535 -3.34 23.46 2.36
C ILE A 535 -3.92 23.06 1.00
N ASP A 536 -3.08 22.53 0.10
CA ASP A 536 -3.50 22.15 -1.26
C ASP A 536 -4.53 21.01 -1.22
N ARG A 537 -4.35 20.04 -0.31
CA ARG A 537 -5.32 18.94 -0.14
C ARG A 537 -6.62 19.40 0.50
N LEU A 538 -6.57 20.27 1.50
CA LEU A 538 -7.77 20.83 2.14
C LEU A 538 -8.54 21.75 1.20
N GLN A 539 -7.87 22.46 0.29
CA GLN A 539 -8.54 23.23 -0.77
C GLN A 539 -9.45 22.30 -1.60
N GLY A 540 -8.94 21.15 -2.03
CA GLY A 540 -9.74 20.16 -2.76
C GLY A 540 -10.83 19.49 -1.92
N ILE A 541 -10.59 19.27 -0.62
CA ILE A 541 -11.55 18.57 0.25
C ILE A 541 -12.67 19.51 0.72
N ILE A 542 -12.33 20.62 1.39
CA ILE A 542 -13.28 21.52 2.05
C ILE A 542 -13.44 22.89 1.38
N GLY A 543 -12.78 23.15 0.25
CA GLY A 543 -12.96 24.39 -0.52
C GLY A 543 -12.40 25.64 0.17
N ILE A 544 -11.37 25.50 1.01
CA ILE A 544 -10.72 26.67 1.63
C ILE A 544 -9.93 27.47 0.58
N GLU A 545 -9.92 28.80 0.70
CA GLU A 545 -9.05 29.64 -0.11
C GLU A 545 -7.58 29.42 0.28
N LYS A 546 -6.72 29.29 -0.74
CA LYS A 546 -5.28 29.13 -0.54
C LYS A 546 -4.70 30.43 0.04
N PRO A 547 -4.09 30.41 1.24
CA PRO A 547 -3.45 31.59 1.81
C PRO A 547 -2.29 32.06 0.92
N GLY A 548 -2.06 33.38 0.88
CA GLY A 548 -0.89 33.95 0.22
C GLY A 548 0.43 33.54 0.90
N GLU A 549 1.55 33.66 0.18
CA GLU A 549 2.86 33.21 0.66
C GLU A 549 3.28 33.90 1.97
N ASP A 550 2.96 35.19 2.14
CA ASP A 550 3.22 35.93 3.38
C ASP A 550 2.46 35.36 4.57
N ALA A 551 1.21 34.93 4.38
CA ALA A 551 0.41 34.33 5.44
C ALA A 551 0.96 32.95 5.86
N ILE A 552 1.46 32.19 4.89
CA ILE A 552 2.12 30.89 5.15
C ILE A 552 3.42 31.11 5.93
N ASN A 553 4.25 32.07 5.51
CA ASN A 553 5.51 32.39 6.20
C ASN A 553 5.26 32.90 7.63
N ASN A 554 4.28 33.79 7.81
CA ASN A 554 3.88 34.27 9.14
C ASN A 554 3.41 33.13 10.05
N ALA A 555 2.59 32.20 9.54
CA ALA A 555 2.16 31.03 10.30
C ALA A 555 3.34 30.12 10.70
N ILE A 556 4.31 29.93 9.81
CA ILE A 556 5.53 29.16 10.09
C ILE A 556 6.35 29.84 11.21
N ASP A 557 6.46 31.16 11.17
CA ASP A 557 7.20 31.92 12.19
C ASP A 557 6.47 31.91 13.55
N GLU A 558 5.14 31.96 13.57
CA GLU A 558 4.35 31.73 14.78
C GLU A 558 4.58 30.32 15.35
N ILE A 559 4.60 29.28 14.50
CA ILE A 559 4.85 27.89 14.91
C ILE A 559 6.26 27.74 15.52
N LYS A 560 7.27 28.38 14.92
CA LYS A 560 8.66 28.34 15.41
C LYS A 560 8.82 29.04 16.76
N ASN A 561 8.11 30.15 16.95
CA ASN A 561 8.23 30.99 18.15
C ASN A 561 7.19 30.69 19.23
N TYR A 562 6.33 29.70 19.02
CA TYR A 562 5.26 29.32 19.95
C TYR A 562 5.81 28.93 21.33
N LYS A 563 5.22 29.52 22.39
CA LYS A 563 5.49 29.18 23.79
C LYS A 563 4.25 28.58 24.45
N PRO A 564 4.31 27.37 25.01
CA PRO A 564 3.15 26.71 25.61
C PRO A 564 2.71 27.43 26.89
N SER A 565 1.40 27.66 27.03
CA SER A 565 0.79 28.32 28.21
C SER A 565 0.57 27.37 29.39
N ILE A 566 0.49 26.06 29.14
CA ILE A 566 0.31 25.01 30.16
C ILE A 566 1.43 23.98 30.01
N ARG A 567 2.25 23.78 31.06
CA ARG A 567 3.27 22.71 31.10
C ARG A 567 2.71 21.46 31.74
N LYS A 568 2.72 20.34 31.01
CA LYS A 568 2.27 19.04 31.50
C LYS A 568 3.43 18.05 31.45
N ARG A 569 4.30 18.07 32.48
CA ARG A 569 5.41 17.10 32.57
C ARG A 569 4.83 15.69 32.56
N GLN A 570 5.27 14.85 31.63
CA GLN A 570 5.00 13.42 31.73
C GLN A 570 5.65 12.93 33.03
N SER A 571 4.83 12.49 33.99
CA SER A 571 5.36 11.80 35.17
C SER A 571 6.10 10.56 34.70
N SER A 572 7.34 10.39 35.15
CA SER A 572 8.14 9.20 34.87
C SER A 572 7.30 7.93 35.05
N GLN A 573 7.43 7.02 34.10
CA GLN A 573 6.64 5.79 33.94
C GLN A 573 6.65 4.89 35.19
N SER A 574 7.54 5.16 36.14
CA SER A 574 7.65 4.47 37.41
C SER A 574 6.39 4.62 38.29
N ALA A 575 5.70 5.77 38.29
CA ALA A 575 4.62 6.03 39.24
C ALA A 575 3.34 5.17 39.06
N ASN A 576 3.11 4.57 37.88
CA ASN A 576 1.86 3.86 37.58
C ASN A 576 2.04 2.40 37.12
N CYS A 577 3.16 1.77 37.48
CA CYS A 577 3.43 0.36 37.18
C CYS A 577 2.60 -0.62 38.04
N ALA A 578 2.43 -1.84 37.57
CA ALA A 578 1.80 -2.95 38.31
C ALA A 578 2.76 -3.63 39.31
N TYR A 579 4.06 -3.64 39.01
CA TYR A 579 5.12 -4.08 39.90
C TYR A 579 6.46 -3.44 39.50
N VAL A 580 7.42 -3.42 40.41
CA VAL A 580 8.80 -2.98 40.15
C VAL A 580 9.70 -4.21 40.18
N GLY A 581 10.65 -4.28 39.25
CA GLY A 581 11.60 -5.39 39.17
C GLY A 581 12.92 -4.99 38.53
N ILE A 582 13.89 -5.89 38.54
CA ILE A 582 15.17 -5.77 37.84
C ILE A 582 15.03 -6.50 36.50
N ALA A 583 15.06 -5.77 35.39
CA ALA A 583 15.05 -6.34 34.05
C ALA A 583 16.43 -6.92 33.71
N LEU A 584 16.46 -8.13 33.16
CA LEU A 584 17.71 -8.82 32.81
C LEU A 584 17.82 -8.95 31.30
N ASP A 585 18.96 -8.51 30.77
CA ASP A 585 19.37 -8.76 29.39
C ASP A 585 20.32 -9.96 29.36
N PHE A 586 19.77 -11.15 29.59
CA PHE A 586 20.53 -12.40 29.66
C PHE A 586 19.71 -13.55 29.09
N ASN A 587 20.32 -14.33 28.20
CA ASN A 587 19.67 -15.47 27.57
C ASN A 587 19.70 -16.71 28.47
N ILE A 588 18.77 -16.76 29.43
CA ILE A 588 18.63 -17.88 30.37
C ILE A 588 18.37 -19.20 29.64
N ARG A 589 17.64 -19.19 28.50
CA ARG A 589 17.37 -20.41 27.72
C ARG A 589 18.66 -21.04 27.23
N ASN A 590 19.56 -20.25 26.62
CA ASN A 590 20.85 -20.75 26.14
C ASN A 590 21.72 -21.22 27.29
N PHE A 591 21.85 -20.41 28.36
CA PHE A 591 22.62 -20.79 29.55
C PHE A 591 22.19 -22.14 30.13
N LEU A 592 20.90 -22.34 30.36
CA LEU A 592 20.39 -23.60 30.92
C LEU A 592 20.55 -24.77 29.94
N THR A 593 20.44 -24.52 28.63
CA THR A 593 20.67 -25.55 27.60
C THR A 593 22.11 -26.05 27.64
N GLU A 594 23.09 -25.14 27.73
CA GLU A 594 24.50 -25.50 27.86
C GLU A 594 24.78 -26.20 29.19
N TYR A 595 24.26 -25.66 30.30
CA TYR A 595 24.45 -26.23 31.63
C TYR A 595 23.94 -27.68 31.73
N PHE A 596 22.70 -27.96 31.28
CA PHE A 596 22.13 -29.31 31.34
C PHE A 596 22.68 -30.26 30.28
N LYS A 597 23.31 -29.75 29.21
CA LYS A 597 24.07 -30.58 28.27
C LYS A 597 25.32 -31.17 28.92
N GLU A 598 26.01 -30.37 29.73
CA GLU A 598 27.22 -30.79 30.47
C GLU A 598 26.87 -31.56 31.76
N HIS A 599 25.72 -31.28 32.36
CA HIS A 599 25.28 -31.84 33.65
C HIS A 599 23.97 -32.62 33.52
N SER A 600 23.87 -33.51 32.55
CA SER A 600 22.63 -34.24 32.22
C SER A 600 22.04 -35.05 33.39
N GLN A 601 22.89 -35.49 34.33
CA GLN A 601 22.48 -36.23 35.54
C GLN A 601 21.78 -35.34 36.59
N LYS A 602 21.88 -34.01 36.48
CA LYS A 602 21.26 -33.04 37.40
C LYS A 602 19.93 -32.48 36.86
N ASP A 603 19.46 -32.91 35.69
CA ASP A 603 18.24 -32.40 35.05
C ASP A 603 16.96 -32.90 35.76
N PRO A 604 16.13 -32.00 36.33
CA PRO A 604 14.88 -32.37 37.00
C PRO A 604 13.73 -32.65 36.01
N GLY A 605 14.00 -32.69 34.70
CA GLY A 605 13.03 -33.02 33.65
C GLY A 605 12.17 -31.84 33.18
N ILE A 606 11.81 -30.92 34.09
CA ILE A 606 10.97 -29.76 33.75
C ILE A 606 11.61 -28.82 32.72
N PHE A 607 12.95 -28.73 32.64
CA PHE A 607 13.60 -27.87 31.64
C PHE A 607 13.28 -28.32 30.21
N LYS A 608 13.38 -29.64 29.94
CA LYS A 608 13.06 -30.22 28.63
C LYS A 608 11.60 -29.97 28.25
N GLU A 609 10.69 -30.14 29.19
CA GLU A 609 9.26 -29.85 28.98
C GLU A 609 9.02 -28.37 28.67
N LEU A 610 9.68 -27.45 29.39
CA LEU A 610 9.56 -26.02 29.13
C LEU A 610 10.11 -25.63 27.75
N VAL A 611 11.19 -26.27 27.29
CA VAL A 611 11.73 -26.05 25.92
C VAL A 611 10.79 -26.63 24.86
N GLN A 612 10.34 -27.88 25.02
CA GLN A 612 9.45 -28.55 24.05
C GLN A 612 8.12 -27.82 23.87
N ARG A 613 7.58 -27.24 24.94
CA ARG A 613 6.31 -26.50 24.93
C ARG A 613 6.48 -25.00 24.65
N ASP A 614 7.70 -24.55 24.39
CA ASP A 614 8.06 -23.13 24.19
C ASP A 614 7.60 -22.20 25.34
N ARG A 615 7.75 -22.66 26.58
CA ARG A 615 7.27 -21.99 27.81
C ARG A 615 8.34 -21.18 28.54
N ILE A 616 9.53 -21.05 27.96
CA ILE A 616 10.61 -20.21 28.48
C ILE A 616 10.52 -18.85 27.80
N LYS A 617 10.25 -17.80 28.59
CA LYS A 617 10.10 -16.43 28.06
C LYS A 617 11.39 -15.93 27.42
N SER A 618 11.28 -14.94 26.52
CA SER A 618 12.42 -14.24 25.94
C SER A 618 12.98 -13.14 26.84
N THR A 619 12.18 -12.67 27.82
CA THR A 619 12.56 -11.61 28.74
C THR A 619 12.41 -12.07 30.19
N PHE A 620 13.38 -11.70 31.02
CA PHE A 620 13.46 -12.13 32.40
C PHE A 620 13.60 -10.96 33.36
N HIS A 621 13.12 -11.14 34.57
CA HIS A 621 13.23 -10.15 35.61
C HIS A 621 13.26 -10.79 37.01
N VAL A 622 13.81 -10.06 37.97
CA VAL A 622 13.62 -10.31 39.40
C VAL A 622 12.54 -9.36 39.90
N THR A 623 11.43 -9.86 40.42
CA THR A 623 10.39 -8.99 41.01
C THR A 623 10.88 -8.46 42.36
N LEU A 624 10.89 -7.13 42.53
CA LEU A 624 11.22 -6.48 43.80
C LEU A 624 9.95 -6.26 44.63
N ILE A 625 8.92 -5.66 44.05
CA ILE A 625 7.65 -5.39 44.75
C ILE A 625 6.47 -5.35 43.80
N ASN A 626 5.36 -6.00 44.16
CA ASN A 626 4.10 -5.92 43.44
C ASN A 626 3.19 -4.84 44.03
N ARG A 627 2.42 -4.12 43.22
CA ARG A 627 1.52 -3.05 43.70
C ARG A 627 0.47 -3.55 44.69
N LYS A 628 0.12 -4.85 44.66
CA LYS A 628 -0.76 -5.47 45.66
C LYS A 628 -0.19 -5.38 47.09
N GLU A 629 1.12 -5.27 47.24
CA GLU A 629 1.80 -5.09 48.54
C GLU A 629 1.52 -3.73 49.19
N LEU A 630 1.09 -2.72 48.43
CA LEU A 630 0.64 -1.44 49.00
C LEU A 630 -0.55 -1.61 49.94
N LYS A 631 -1.44 -2.58 49.65
CA LYS A 631 -2.57 -2.91 50.51
C LYS A 631 -2.15 -3.60 51.82
N LYS A 632 -0.91 -4.07 51.91
CA LYS A 632 -0.33 -4.74 53.09
C LYS A 632 0.58 -3.80 53.90
N GLY A 633 0.56 -2.49 53.62
CA GLY A 633 1.33 -1.49 54.36
C GLY A 633 2.73 -1.18 53.81
N ASN A 634 3.15 -1.81 52.70
CA ASN A 634 4.51 -1.66 52.14
C ASN A 634 4.70 -0.38 51.29
N SER A 635 4.06 0.73 51.68
CA SER A 635 4.07 2.00 50.93
C SER A 635 5.44 2.67 50.86
N GLU A 636 6.25 2.57 51.92
CA GLU A 636 7.62 3.11 51.91
C GLU A 636 8.55 2.28 51.03
N LEU A 637 8.43 0.95 51.08
CA LEU A 637 9.21 0.03 50.26
C LEU A 637 8.93 0.28 48.77
N TRP A 638 7.65 0.46 48.40
CA TRP A 638 7.26 0.84 47.05
C TRP A 638 7.92 2.14 46.59
N LYS A 639 7.86 3.21 47.42
CA LYS A 639 8.51 4.49 47.11
C LYS A 639 10.01 4.35 46.90
N LYS A 640 10.70 3.54 47.73
CA LYS A 640 12.13 3.26 47.58
C LYS A 640 12.44 2.54 46.27
N CYS A 641 11.70 1.50 45.91
CA CYS A 641 11.88 0.79 44.63
C CYS A 641 11.66 1.72 43.44
N ILE A 642 10.63 2.59 43.49
CA ILE A 642 10.33 3.57 42.44
C ILE A 642 11.45 4.61 42.28
N ALA A 643 12.04 5.08 43.38
CA ALA A 643 13.14 6.03 43.37
C ALA A 643 14.43 5.43 42.76
N MET A 644 14.59 4.10 42.78
CA MET A 644 15.73 3.40 42.20
C MET A 644 15.52 2.98 40.73
N CYS A 645 14.34 3.24 40.13
CA CYS A 645 14.12 2.97 38.71
C CYS A 645 15.16 3.68 37.84
N GLY A 646 15.72 2.95 36.87
CA GLY A 646 16.82 3.40 36.01
C GLY A 646 18.21 3.03 36.51
N GLN A 647 18.36 2.63 37.78
CA GLN A 647 19.66 2.21 38.31
C GLN A 647 20.03 0.80 37.83
N GLN A 648 21.31 0.60 37.54
CA GLN A 648 21.89 -0.71 37.28
C GLN A 648 22.20 -1.41 38.60
N VAL A 649 21.89 -2.70 38.66
CA VAL A 649 22.10 -3.56 39.81
C VAL A 649 22.71 -4.86 39.33
N LYS A 650 23.77 -5.32 40.00
CA LYS A 650 24.30 -6.66 39.79
C LYS A 650 23.55 -7.66 40.66
N ILE A 651 23.23 -8.81 40.09
CA ILE A 651 22.58 -9.93 40.77
C ILE A 651 23.49 -11.15 40.73
N TYR A 652 23.57 -11.85 41.86
CA TYR A 652 24.36 -13.06 41.99
C TYR A 652 23.44 -14.26 42.21
N ILE A 653 23.60 -15.29 41.39
CA ILE A 653 22.75 -16.49 41.36
C ILE A 653 23.63 -17.74 41.47
N SER A 654 23.39 -18.59 42.47
CA SER A 654 24.11 -19.86 42.65
C SER A 654 23.21 -21.10 42.59
N LYS A 655 21.88 -20.96 42.52
CA LYS A 655 20.95 -22.10 42.62
C LYS A 655 19.84 -22.04 41.58
N ILE A 656 19.58 -23.19 40.95
CA ILE A 656 18.38 -23.46 40.17
C ILE A 656 17.40 -24.21 41.09
N ILE A 657 16.14 -23.78 41.09
CA ILE A 657 15.05 -24.40 41.85
C ILE A 657 14.00 -24.88 40.88
N ALA A 658 13.56 -26.13 41.04
CA ALA A 658 12.62 -26.75 40.13
C ALA A 658 11.68 -27.72 40.82
N ASN A 659 10.46 -27.87 40.31
CA ASN A 659 9.60 -29.02 40.57
C ASN A 659 8.97 -29.48 39.24
N ALA A 660 7.99 -30.38 39.28
CA ALA A 660 7.29 -30.86 38.08
C ALA A 660 6.53 -29.77 37.28
N GLN A 661 6.39 -28.54 37.81
CA GLN A 661 5.53 -27.50 37.22
C GLN A 661 6.25 -26.16 36.96
N ILE A 662 7.29 -25.82 37.73
CA ILE A 662 7.91 -24.50 37.76
C ILE A 662 9.43 -24.65 37.83
N MET A 663 10.14 -23.80 37.09
CA MET A 663 11.59 -23.61 37.24
C MET A 663 11.91 -22.14 37.52
N ALA A 664 12.83 -21.89 38.46
CA ALA A 664 13.30 -20.57 38.84
C ALA A 664 14.80 -20.56 39.17
N LEU A 665 15.44 -19.39 39.07
CA LEU A 665 16.81 -19.15 39.52
C LEU A 665 16.78 -18.30 40.79
N ALA A 666 17.36 -18.80 41.87
CA ALA A 666 17.38 -18.06 43.14
C ALA A 666 18.50 -17.03 43.16
N VAL A 667 18.18 -15.80 43.56
CA VAL A 667 19.14 -14.71 43.73
C VAL A 667 19.67 -14.74 45.16
N ASP A 668 20.98 -14.84 45.30
CA ASP A 668 21.65 -14.89 46.61
C ASP A 668 21.85 -13.48 47.20
N ARG A 669 22.25 -12.51 46.36
CA ARG A 669 22.46 -11.12 46.77
C ARG A 669 22.38 -10.14 45.60
N PHE A 670 22.23 -8.87 45.95
CA PHE A 670 22.28 -7.71 45.06
C PHE A 670 23.53 -6.89 45.36
N ASP A 671 24.05 -6.20 44.35
CA ASP A 671 25.04 -5.13 44.50
C ASP A 671 24.53 -3.89 43.74
N PRO A 672 24.20 -2.80 44.45
CA PRO A 672 24.43 -2.56 45.89
C PRO A 672 23.51 -3.38 46.82
N GLU A 673 23.96 -3.68 48.04
CA GLU A 673 23.21 -4.54 49.00
C GLU A 673 21.88 -3.91 49.48
N ASN A 674 21.73 -2.59 49.33
CA ASN A 674 20.58 -1.84 49.82
C ASN A 674 19.34 -1.90 48.90
N VAL A 675 19.34 -2.76 47.87
CA VAL A 675 18.21 -2.91 46.94
C VAL A 675 16.96 -3.41 47.69
N PRO A 676 15.87 -2.62 47.73
CA PRO A 676 14.65 -2.96 48.45
C PRO A 676 13.81 -3.99 47.68
N TYR A 677 13.36 -5.04 48.36
CA TYR A 677 12.45 -6.05 47.82
C TYR A 677 11.49 -6.60 48.89
N SER A 678 10.36 -7.14 48.45
CA SER A 678 9.26 -7.66 49.29
C SER A 678 9.18 -9.19 49.33
N ASN A 679 9.69 -9.87 48.30
CA ASN A 679 9.69 -11.33 48.23
C ASN A 679 10.73 -11.90 49.20
N LYS A 680 10.38 -12.89 50.01
CA LYS A 680 11.34 -13.49 50.96
C LYS A 680 12.52 -14.15 50.25
N CYS A 681 12.28 -14.78 49.11
CA CYS A 681 13.32 -15.36 48.27
C CYS A 681 13.29 -14.69 46.89
N PRO A 682 14.11 -13.66 46.64
CA PRO A 682 14.22 -13.06 45.32
C PRO A 682 14.69 -14.10 44.30
N HIS A 683 14.05 -14.13 43.15
CA HIS A 683 14.31 -15.14 42.13
C HIS A 683 13.89 -14.64 40.75
N VAL A 684 14.39 -15.32 39.73
CA VAL A 684 13.95 -15.19 38.34
C VAL A 684 13.09 -16.40 38.00
N THR A 685 11.84 -16.19 37.58
CA THR A 685 11.02 -17.31 37.08
C THR A 685 11.45 -17.64 35.65
N VAL A 686 11.89 -18.89 35.40
CA VAL A 686 12.30 -19.36 34.07
C VAL A 686 11.08 -19.72 33.22
N GLY A 687 10.11 -20.44 33.79
CA GLY A 687 8.89 -20.83 33.10
C GLY A 687 7.96 -21.67 33.97
N THR A 688 6.73 -21.87 33.47
CA THR A 688 5.70 -22.74 34.08
C THR A 688 5.13 -23.70 33.04
N ILE A 689 4.73 -24.90 33.45
CA ILE A 689 4.34 -25.99 32.52
C ILE A 689 3.04 -25.72 31.74
N SER A 690 2.14 -24.88 32.27
CA SER A 690 0.88 -24.46 31.63
C SER A 690 0.39 -23.11 32.16
N ASP A 691 -0.56 -22.48 31.46
CA ASP A 691 -1.12 -21.16 31.85
C ASP A 691 -1.95 -21.18 33.14
N ASP A 692 -2.34 -22.37 33.59
CA ASP A 692 -3.01 -22.59 34.87
C ASP A 692 -2.03 -22.43 36.05
N VAL A 693 -0.74 -22.69 35.81
CA VAL A 693 0.34 -22.49 36.79
C VAL A 693 0.86 -21.06 36.67
N LYS A 694 0.44 -20.21 37.60
CA LYS A 694 0.80 -18.79 37.58
C LYS A 694 2.24 -18.57 38.06
N PRO A 695 3.04 -17.69 37.41
CA PRO A 695 4.42 -17.39 37.83
C PRO A 695 4.57 -16.98 39.29
N VAL A 696 3.55 -16.36 39.89
CA VAL A 696 3.55 -15.97 41.32
C VAL A 696 3.76 -17.17 42.26
N GLN A 697 3.40 -18.38 41.84
CA GLN A 697 3.60 -19.62 42.62
C GLN A 697 5.09 -19.96 42.81
N ALA A 698 5.99 -19.41 41.98
CA ALA A 698 7.44 -19.56 42.17
C ALA A 698 7.92 -18.97 43.52
N ASN A 699 7.23 -17.97 44.08
CA ASN A 699 7.54 -17.47 45.42
C ASN A 699 7.39 -18.59 46.47
N SER A 700 6.26 -19.30 46.44
CA SER A 700 5.98 -20.40 47.37
C SER A 700 6.96 -21.55 47.20
N LEU A 701 7.31 -21.90 45.96
CA LEU A 701 8.33 -22.92 45.68
C LEU A 701 9.69 -22.52 46.28
N CYS A 702 10.21 -21.34 45.95
CA CYS A 702 11.49 -20.85 46.46
C CYS A 702 11.51 -20.75 47.99
N GLU A 703 10.44 -20.27 48.62
CA GLU A 703 10.32 -20.20 50.09
C GLU A 703 10.33 -21.60 50.73
N SER A 704 9.51 -22.52 50.23
CA SER A 704 9.43 -23.89 50.75
C SER A 704 10.77 -24.61 50.67
N VAL A 705 11.49 -24.45 49.56
CA VAL A 705 12.73 -25.17 49.28
C VAL A 705 13.94 -24.55 49.96
N LEU A 706 14.03 -23.22 50.05
CA LEU A 706 15.20 -22.53 50.61
C LEU A 706 15.09 -22.22 52.11
N ARG A 707 13.87 -22.12 52.67
CA ARG A 707 13.65 -21.67 54.05
C ARG A 707 12.95 -22.72 54.93
N ASP A 708 11.98 -23.47 54.42
CA ASP A 708 11.17 -24.41 55.21
C ASP A 708 11.49 -25.89 54.89
N LYS A 709 12.54 -26.43 55.52
CA LYS A 709 13.00 -27.84 55.35
C LYS A 709 11.96 -28.93 55.74
N ASN A 710 10.83 -28.55 56.36
CA ASN A 710 9.76 -29.47 56.79
C ASN A 710 8.47 -29.36 55.95
N SER A 711 8.49 -28.59 54.85
CA SER A 711 7.34 -28.51 53.94
C SER A 711 7.39 -29.66 52.94
N GLY A 712 6.38 -30.53 52.88
CA GLY A 712 6.32 -31.71 52.02
C GLY A 712 6.20 -31.43 50.50
N ASN A 713 6.85 -30.37 50.00
CA ASN A 713 6.87 -30.01 48.59
C ASN A 713 8.09 -30.66 47.90
N GLU A 714 7.84 -31.35 46.77
CA GLU A 714 8.83 -31.99 45.90
C GLU A 714 9.66 -30.98 45.09
N GLY A 715 10.45 -30.13 45.77
CA GLY A 715 11.35 -29.17 45.12
C GLY A 715 12.79 -29.66 45.06
N HIS A 716 13.39 -29.58 43.88
CA HIS A 716 14.81 -29.88 43.64
C HIS A 716 15.65 -28.61 43.66
N ILE A 717 16.79 -28.66 44.35
CA ILE A 717 17.83 -27.62 44.33
C ILE A 717 19.02 -28.13 43.54
N ILE A 718 19.48 -27.35 42.57
CA ILE A 718 20.71 -27.61 41.84
C ILE A 718 21.65 -26.43 42.10
N THR A 719 22.78 -26.70 42.73
CA THR A 719 23.82 -25.70 42.98
C THR A 719 24.75 -25.60 41.78
N LEU A 720 24.91 -24.38 41.27
CA LEU A 720 25.83 -24.05 40.20
C LEU A 720 27.27 -24.12 40.72
N GLU A 721 28.14 -24.80 39.97
CA GLU A 721 29.57 -24.93 40.32
C GLU A 721 30.28 -23.59 40.20
N LYS A 722 29.85 -22.77 39.24
CA LYS A 722 30.22 -21.36 39.09
C LYS A 722 28.95 -20.54 39.13
N GLY A 723 28.82 -19.68 40.15
CA GLY A 723 27.70 -18.74 40.25
C GLY A 723 27.64 -17.79 39.06
N LEU A 724 26.43 -17.36 38.72
CA LEU A 724 26.18 -16.34 37.71
C LEU A 724 26.21 -14.96 38.34
N GLU A 725 26.95 -14.05 37.71
CA GLU A 725 26.87 -12.60 37.94
C GLU A 725 26.21 -11.97 36.73
N LEU A 726 25.03 -11.37 36.93
CA LEU A 726 24.28 -10.69 35.87
C LEU A 726 24.07 -9.23 36.24
N THR A 727 24.06 -8.34 35.25
CA THR A 727 23.69 -6.94 35.43
C THR A 727 22.27 -6.73 34.90
N GLY A 728 21.44 -6.02 35.66
CA GLY A 728 20.10 -5.66 35.25
C GLY A 728 19.73 -4.23 35.64
N THR A 729 18.62 -3.74 35.12
CA THR A 729 18.14 -2.37 35.35
C THR A 729 16.81 -2.39 36.09
N ILE A 730 16.70 -1.64 37.19
CA ILE A 730 15.43 -1.50 37.91
C ILE A 730 14.44 -0.73 37.04
N LYS A 731 13.23 -1.27 36.83
CA LYS A 731 12.15 -0.56 36.13
C LYS A 731 10.77 -0.97 36.63
N GLY A 732 9.78 -0.15 36.31
CA GLY A 732 8.36 -0.49 36.48
C GLY A 732 7.88 -1.39 35.35
N PHE A 733 7.04 -2.37 35.69
CA PHE A 733 6.43 -3.32 34.77
C PHE A 733 4.90 -3.27 34.90
N ASN A 734 4.21 -3.55 33.81
CA ASN A 734 2.76 -3.75 33.78
C ASN A 734 2.44 -5.24 33.59
N TYR A 735 1.20 -5.65 33.91
CA TYR A 735 0.77 -7.05 33.79
C TYR A 735 0.69 -7.53 32.35
#